data_AF-A0A2H5XEQ5-F1
#
_entry.id   AF-A0A2H5XEQ5-F1
#
_cell.length_a   1.000
_cell.length_b   1.000
_cell.length_c   1.000
_cell.angle_alpha   90.00
_cell.angle_beta   90.00
_cell.angle_gamma   90.00
#
_symmetry.space_group_name_H-M   'P 1'
#
loop_
_entity.id
_entity.type
_entity.pdbx_description
1 polymer ?
#
loop_
_entity_poly.entity_id
_entity_poly.type
_entity_poly.pdbx_seq_one_letter_code
_entity_poly.pdbx_strand_id
1 'polypeptide(L)'
;MKQWVSFLMMVQVVVVSSLSAQVVSNGRVQVAAVSEKGRYLGFSVQPVGRSKPIAIVRFGSLDNIFASTVRTLKEKTTQVLLFSQLKADSTPDLAPSSFVEVRLFANDPYPQVRFRLQLRGFDVSEWQKACGQVPFHFFVCSLPGAEIFHQRGWMIGTPVIDRYILLDAGPTNFIQAQWAKGWSYAPPFGAYPLPIVGLWKPSERTYIAYEFLTARLTDHSERYLASAYCWDMGRGTQDKGREFFALVFPYAVNGFRELRYPQGDETIESHFRILWHTNLLSTDDPNRFVHRWLWQNFADKLPSAPVMNEFGWLPKNLRLTSFPRPGLGDLFATTGEDNPFQKPGNIAAVGVDFATPVIDYQFIARNEAALKRLREQLDKLVTFAHHFTVNGDRCVFWQKPIKGDWREHYGKGVPTLRNVQGFQVAQAFLDAIRNGWREQRYLEVVDGAANWVKHFLYTRNCYDDVPDAQFAWSAAPIAHFLFAYHYAFRSDPDPQRRRLAMQAKDLAHTVVYRYMALFPCDNDPFDEIDASFFMEPNAGFPWLGSACANEIWAYAHALLEAYVITGDPILGHYLRGMTEKWHLLMRGEWHPSIADYVNAFAEMFGLFDGVVVGRGKRSTFGGLWGGFEQLAYPVGEAKMRVVCGEGAAMAFNKVGIKYDIADYRWATKVTGQRKQVGLSFKVIAIVPEASKDEIAVMVTVPHFDLRGVTVRLRRDKQTVEISQGELVTFAERPDTLLVRGVKIGDEIVIGEVPPNTPILPCRIAKTRQLGS
;
A
#
# COMPACT_ATOMS: atom_id res chain seq x y z
N MET A 1 -95.64 -19.04 -17.64
CA MET A 1 -95.50 -19.99 -18.77
C MET A 1 -94.18 -19.69 -19.49
N LYS A 2 -93.12 -20.51 -19.29
CA LYS A 2 -91.83 -20.58 -20.06
C LYS A 2 -90.99 -19.27 -20.07
N GLN A 3 -89.66 -19.18 -20.14
CA GLN A 3 -88.49 -20.06 -20.37
C GLN A 3 -87.26 -19.23 -19.95
N TRP A 4 -86.43 -19.71 -19.02
CA TRP A 4 -85.00 -20.05 -19.20
C TRP A 4 -84.30 -19.53 -20.48
N VAL A 5 -83.32 -18.63 -20.29
CA VAL A 5 -82.09 -18.54 -21.10
C VAL A 5 -80.92 -18.31 -20.15
N SER A 6 -79.99 -19.26 -20.15
CA SER A 6 -78.73 -19.27 -19.41
C SER A 6 -77.70 -18.36 -20.09
N PHE A 7 -77.04 -17.47 -19.35
CA PHE A 7 -75.82 -16.80 -19.79
C PHE A 7 -74.65 -17.35 -18.96
N LEU A 8 -73.80 -18.14 -19.59
CA LEU A 8 -72.56 -18.66 -19.03
C LEU A 8 -71.53 -17.51 -19.01
N MET A 9 -71.21 -16.99 -17.82
CA MET A 9 -70.13 -16.02 -17.65
C MET A 9 -68.83 -16.80 -17.37
N MET A 10 -68.01 -16.97 -18.40
CA MET A 10 -66.70 -17.61 -18.30
C MET A 10 -65.72 -16.63 -17.66
N VAL A 11 -65.47 -16.78 -16.36
CA VAL A 11 -64.42 -16.05 -15.64
C VAL A 11 -63.07 -16.64 -16.06
N GLN A 12 -62.37 -15.95 -16.97
CA GLN A 12 -60.94 -16.20 -17.19
C GLN A 12 -60.17 -15.73 -15.94
N VAL A 13 -59.81 -16.68 -15.08
CA VAL A 13 -58.75 -16.48 -14.10
C VAL A 13 -57.44 -16.33 -14.88
N VAL A 14 -57.02 -15.08 -15.10
CA VAL A 14 -55.64 -14.79 -15.50
C VAL A 14 -54.77 -15.14 -14.30
N VAL A 15 -54.18 -16.33 -14.33
CA VAL A 15 -53.04 -16.66 -13.48
C VAL A 15 -51.90 -15.77 -13.94
N VAL A 16 -51.74 -14.61 -13.30
CA VAL A 16 -50.51 -13.83 -13.38
C VAL A 16 -49.46 -14.68 -12.70
N SER A 17 -48.74 -15.48 -13.50
CA SER A 17 -47.50 -16.10 -13.07
C SER A 17 -46.56 -14.98 -12.64
N SER A 18 -46.43 -14.79 -11.33
CA SER A 18 -45.40 -13.98 -10.72
C SER A 18 -44.05 -14.46 -11.23
N LEU A 19 -43.45 -13.70 -12.15
CA LEU A 19 -42.06 -13.85 -12.57
C LEU A 19 -41.20 -13.70 -11.30
N SER A 20 -40.84 -14.82 -10.68
CA SER A 20 -39.87 -14.86 -9.60
C SER A 20 -38.62 -14.16 -10.10
N ALA A 21 -38.18 -13.09 -9.42
CA ALA A 21 -36.89 -12.48 -9.70
C ALA A 21 -35.81 -13.57 -9.68
N GLN A 22 -34.95 -13.59 -10.71
CA GLN A 22 -33.88 -14.59 -10.85
C GLN A 22 -32.76 -14.24 -9.86
N VAL A 23 -32.83 -14.87 -8.70
CA VAL A 23 -32.08 -14.50 -7.50
C VAL A 23 -31.47 -15.75 -6.86
N VAL A 24 -30.25 -15.60 -6.35
CA VAL A 24 -29.55 -16.60 -5.53
C VAL A 24 -29.07 -15.98 -4.23
N SER A 25 -29.02 -16.77 -3.16
CA SER A 25 -28.45 -16.34 -1.87
C SER A 25 -27.82 -17.50 -1.11
N ASN A 26 -26.76 -17.22 -0.35
CA ASN A 26 -26.11 -18.17 0.56
C ASN A 26 -26.28 -17.79 2.04
N GLY A 27 -27.21 -16.89 2.37
CA GLY A 27 -27.44 -16.39 3.73
C GLY A 27 -26.48 -15.29 4.20
N ARG A 28 -25.42 -14.97 3.44
CA ARG A 28 -24.52 -13.83 3.69
C ARG A 28 -24.69 -12.73 2.65
N VAL A 29 -24.85 -13.13 1.40
CA VAL A 29 -25.04 -12.25 0.25
C VAL A 29 -26.16 -12.79 -0.63
N GLN A 30 -26.82 -11.88 -1.31
CA GLN A 30 -27.83 -12.11 -2.33
C GLN A 30 -27.34 -11.51 -3.64
N VAL A 31 -27.50 -12.25 -4.73
CA VAL A 31 -27.24 -11.78 -6.08
C VAL A 31 -28.51 -11.91 -6.89
N ALA A 32 -28.90 -10.84 -7.57
CA ALA A 32 -30.10 -10.78 -8.39
C ALA A 32 -29.76 -10.36 -9.82
N ALA A 33 -30.40 -10.98 -10.80
CA ALA A 33 -30.29 -10.53 -12.19
C ALA A 33 -30.89 -9.12 -12.35
N VAL A 34 -30.21 -8.25 -13.09
CA VAL A 34 -30.70 -6.91 -13.45
C VAL A 34 -31.23 -6.98 -14.87
N SER A 35 -32.53 -6.73 -15.04
CA SER A 35 -33.20 -6.83 -16.34
C SER A 35 -33.92 -5.55 -16.75
N GLU A 36 -33.88 -5.22 -18.04
CA GLU A 36 -34.67 -4.15 -18.65
C GLU A 36 -35.23 -4.65 -19.99
N LYS A 37 -36.55 -4.52 -20.22
CA LYS A 37 -37.21 -4.86 -21.49
C LYS A 37 -36.85 -6.26 -22.04
N GLY A 38 -36.78 -7.27 -21.15
CA GLY A 38 -36.44 -8.65 -21.52
C GLY A 38 -34.95 -8.92 -21.78
N ARG A 39 -34.06 -7.94 -21.59
CA ARG A 39 -32.61 -8.09 -21.62
C ARG A 39 -32.07 -8.20 -20.19
N TYR A 40 -31.16 -9.12 -19.94
CA TYR A 40 -30.41 -9.19 -18.68
C TYR A 40 -29.09 -8.45 -18.83
N LEU A 41 -28.99 -7.30 -18.18
CA LEU A 41 -27.90 -6.34 -18.35
C LEU A 41 -26.71 -6.60 -17.41
N GLY A 42 -26.90 -7.48 -16.43
CA GLY A 42 -25.93 -7.74 -15.38
C GLY A 42 -26.57 -8.31 -14.12
N PHE A 43 -25.96 -8.05 -12.98
CA PHE A 43 -26.45 -8.50 -11.67
C PHE A 43 -26.13 -7.51 -10.55
N SER A 44 -26.94 -7.51 -9.51
CA SER A 44 -26.70 -6.71 -8.29
C SER A 44 -26.10 -7.57 -7.19
N VAL A 45 -25.27 -6.96 -6.34
CA VAL A 45 -24.68 -7.61 -5.16
C VAL A 45 -25.21 -6.93 -3.91
N GLN A 46 -25.87 -7.70 -3.05
CA GLN A 46 -26.55 -7.19 -1.86
C GLN A 46 -26.21 -8.06 -0.64
N PRO A 47 -25.52 -7.51 0.38
CA PRO A 47 -25.38 -8.20 1.66
C PRO A 47 -26.75 -8.46 2.28
N VAL A 48 -26.90 -9.63 2.89
CA VAL A 48 -28.12 -9.97 3.63
C VAL A 48 -28.30 -8.96 4.77
N GLY A 49 -29.52 -8.43 4.90
CA GLY A 49 -29.86 -7.41 5.90
C GLY A 49 -29.74 -5.96 5.42
N ARG A 50 -29.20 -5.69 4.22
CA ARG A 50 -29.33 -4.35 3.59
C ARG A 50 -30.57 -4.29 2.72
N SER A 51 -31.18 -3.11 2.62
CA SER A 51 -32.34 -2.85 1.75
C SER A 51 -31.98 -2.49 0.31
N LYS A 52 -30.71 -2.13 0.07
CA LYS A 52 -30.19 -1.75 -1.25
C LYS A 52 -28.94 -2.56 -1.57
N PRO A 53 -28.69 -2.85 -2.86
CA PRO A 53 -27.43 -3.44 -3.29
C PRO A 53 -26.27 -2.49 -3.00
N ILE A 54 -25.08 -3.05 -2.76
CA ILE A 54 -23.84 -2.25 -2.67
C ILE A 54 -23.46 -1.73 -4.04
N ALA A 55 -23.63 -2.57 -5.07
CA ALA A 55 -23.31 -2.21 -6.44
C ALA A 55 -24.13 -3.06 -7.43
N ILE A 56 -24.13 -2.57 -8.67
CA ILE A 56 -24.63 -3.27 -9.83
C ILE A 56 -23.44 -3.49 -10.77
N VAL A 57 -23.20 -4.75 -11.11
CA VAL A 57 -22.23 -5.14 -12.14
C VAL A 57 -22.98 -5.28 -13.45
N ARG A 58 -22.64 -4.44 -14.44
CA ARG A 58 -23.22 -4.47 -15.78
C ARG A 58 -22.29 -5.16 -16.75
N PHE A 59 -22.80 -5.89 -17.73
CA PHE A 59 -21.97 -6.53 -18.73
C PHE A 59 -21.33 -5.51 -19.69
N GLY A 60 -21.99 -4.38 -19.94
CA GLY A 60 -21.48 -3.25 -20.73
C GLY A 60 -21.79 -1.89 -20.08
N SER A 61 -21.06 -0.84 -20.47
CA SER A 61 -21.13 0.50 -19.84
C SER A 61 -22.37 1.30 -20.22
N LEU A 62 -22.93 1.01 -21.39
CA LEU A 62 -24.12 1.64 -21.95
C LEU A 62 -25.26 0.63 -22.12
N ASP A 63 -25.23 -0.46 -21.34
CA ASP A 63 -26.11 -1.62 -21.48
C ASP A 63 -26.05 -2.32 -22.84
N ASN A 64 -24.98 -2.04 -23.58
CA ASN A 64 -24.70 -2.51 -24.93
C ASN A 64 -24.32 -4.00 -25.00
N ILE A 65 -24.07 -4.65 -23.86
CA ILE A 65 -23.83 -6.09 -23.73
C ILE A 65 -24.87 -6.65 -22.76
N PHE A 66 -25.54 -7.74 -23.14
CA PHE A 66 -26.63 -8.33 -22.36
C PHE A 66 -26.76 -9.83 -22.61
N ALA A 67 -27.36 -10.55 -21.68
CA ALA A 67 -27.82 -11.92 -21.87
C ALA A 67 -29.30 -11.95 -22.21
N SER A 68 -29.73 -12.89 -23.05
CA SER A 68 -31.17 -13.16 -23.25
C SER A 68 -31.71 -14.24 -22.31
N THR A 69 -30.84 -15.04 -21.69
CA THR A 69 -31.22 -16.14 -20.80
C THR A 69 -30.49 -16.05 -19.47
N VAL A 70 -31.23 -16.21 -18.38
CA VAL A 70 -30.67 -16.42 -17.03
C VAL A 70 -31.29 -17.66 -16.41
N ARG A 71 -30.50 -18.42 -15.65
CA ARG A 71 -30.95 -19.61 -14.91
C ARG A 71 -30.35 -19.58 -13.51
N THR A 72 -31.16 -19.92 -12.52
CA THR A 72 -30.68 -20.28 -11.18
C THR A 72 -30.41 -21.78 -11.13
N LEU A 73 -29.21 -22.16 -10.72
CA LEU A 73 -28.79 -23.54 -10.51
C LEU A 73 -28.32 -23.74 -9.07
N LYS A 74 -28.41 -24.97 -8.57
CA LYS A 74 -27.85 -25.37 -7.28
C LYS A 74 -26.90 -26.54 -7.49
N GLU A 75 -25.62 -26.31 -7.21
CA GLU A 75 -24.54 -27.29 -7.35
C GLU A 75 -24.03 -27.65 -5.96
N LYS A 76 -24.52 -28.78 -5.41
CA LYS A 76 -24.25 -29.18 -4.01
C LYS A 76 -24.66 -28.06 -3.04
N THR A 77 -23.68 -27.39 -2.43
CA THR A 77 -23.85 -26.27 -1.49
C THR A 77 -23.69 -24.90 -2.15
N THR A 78 -23.36 -24.84 -3.43
CA THR A 78 -23.14 -23.61 -4.19
C THR A 78 -24.43 -23.22 -4.91
N GLN A 79 -24.83 -21.96 -4.77
CA GLN A 79 -25.91 -21.37 -5.58
C GLN A 79 -25.29 -20.65 -6.77
N VAL A 80 -25.89 -20.80 -7.94
CA VAL A 80 -25.33 -20.30 -9.19
C VAL A 80 -26.38 -19.51 -9.95
N LEU A 81 -26.02 -18.32 -10.40
CA LEU A 81 -26.80 -17.52 -11.36
C LEU A 81 -26.05 -17.51 -12.69
N LEU A 82 -26.58 -18.23 -13.68
CA LEU A 82 -25.95 -18.42 -14.99
C LEU A 82 -26.65 -17.56 -16.04
N PHE A 83 -25.90 -16.63 -16.62
CA PHE A 83 -26.28 -15.84 -17.79
C PHE A 83 -25.68 -16.46 -19.05
N SER A 84 -26.50 -16.68 -20.06
CA SER A 84 -26.10 -17.32 -21.32
C SER A 84 -26.77 -16.62 -22.51
N GLN A 85 -26.35 -16.99 -23.72
CA GLN A 85 -26.80 -16.32 -24.95
C GLN A 85 -26.49 -14.81 -24.87
N LEU A 86 -25.24 -14.50 -24.54
CA LEU A 86 -24.73 -13.13 -24.50
C LEU A 86 -24.76 -12.52 -25.91
N LYS A 87 -25.15 -11.26 -25.98
CA LYS A 87 -25.28 -10.46 -27.21
C LYS A 87 -24.76 -9.05 -26.96
N ALA A 88 -24.38 -8.38 -28.03
CA ALA A 88 -24.15 -6.94 -28.05
C ALA A 88 -25.11 -6.25 -29.03
N ASP A 89 -25.35 -4.95 -28.86
CA ASP A 89 -26.23 -4.18 -29.76
C ASP A 89 -25.67 -4.07 -31.19
N SER A 90 -24.34 -3.87 -31.33
CA SER A 90 -23.65 -3.85 -32.63
C SER A 90 -22.43 -4.76 -32.66
N THR A 91 -21.52 -4.62 -31.69
CA THR A 91 -20.22 -5.32 -31.61
C THR A 91 -19.81 -5.43 -30.13
N PRO A 92 -19.12 -6.49 -29.67
CA PRO A 92 -18.68 -7.67 -30.43
C PRO A 92 -19.81 -8.63 -30.85
N ASP A 93 -19.55 -9.43 -31.88
CA ASP A 93 -20.34 -10.66 -32.11
C ASP A 93 -19.85 -11.76 -31.17
N LEU A 94 -20.71 -12.21 -30.27
CA LEU A 94 -20.39 -13.21 -29.25
C LEU A 94 -20.91 -14.59 -29.65
N ALA A 95 -20.06 -15.62 -29.50
CA ALA A 95 -20.47 -16.99 -29.77
C ALA A 95 -21.52 -17.47 -28.75
N PRO A 96 -22.44 -18.39 -29.12
CA PRO A 96 -23.45 -18.94 -28.20
C PRO A 96 -22.90 -19.64 -26.96
N SER A 97 -21.63 -20.06 -27.01
CA SER A 97 -20.86 -20.63 -25.89
C SER A 97 -20.46 -19.59 -24.84
N SER A 98 -20.66 -18.30 -25.09
CA SER A 98 -20.30 -17.23 -24.15
C SER A 98 -21.27 -17.19 -22.97
N PHE A 99 -20.74 -17.06 -21.77
CA PHE A 99 -21.52 -17.06 -20.53
C PHE A 99 -20.91 -16.19 -19.44
N VAL A 100 -21.74 -15.83 -18.46
CA VAL A 100 -21.33 -15.32 -17.16
C VAL A 100 -22.00 -16.15 -16.08
N GLU A 101 -21.23 -16.63 -15.12
CA GLU A 101 -21.69 -17.41 -13.98
C GLU A 101 -21.34 -16.69 -12.69
N VAL A 102 -22.33 -16.44 -11.82
CA VAL A 102 -22.11 -15.91 -10.48
C VAL A 102 -22.38 -16.99 -9.45
N ARG A 103 -21.35 -17.38 -8.70
CA ARG A 103 -21.37 -18.48 -7.73
C ARG A 103 -21.31 -17.94 -6.31
N LEU A 104 -22.22 -18.44 -5.47
CA LEU A 104 -22.26 -18.17 -4.03
C LEU A 104 -21.93 -19.45 -3.27
N PHE A 105 -20.73 -19.51 -2.69
CA PHE A 105 -20.33 -20.61 -1.83
C PHE A 105 -20.98 -20.51 -0.45
N ALA A 106 -21.15 -21.62 0.24
CA ALA A 106 -21.74 -21.62 1.58
C ALA A 106 -20.90 -20.77 2.56
N ASN A 107 -21.57 -19.94 3.36
CA ASN A 107 -20.98 -19.09 4.41
C ASN A 107 -19.94 -18.06 3.95
N ASP A 108 -19.80 -17.82 2.64
CA ASP A 108 -18.84 -16.87 2.09
C ASP A 108 -19.54 -15.59 1.61
N PRO A 109 -19.23 -14.40 2.15
CA PRO A 109 -19.88 -13.17 1.73
C PRO A 109 -19.48 -12.69 0.33
N TYR A 110 -18.43 -13.25 -0.30
CA TYR A 110 -17.86 -12.73 -1.54
C TYR A 110 -18.24 -13.60 -2.75
N PRO A 111 -19.10 -13.13 -3.67
CA PRO A 111 -19.41 -13.88 -4.88
C PRO A 111 -18.17 -14.18 -5.72
N GLN A 112 -18.13 -15.35 -6.37
CA GLN A 112 -17.19 -15.61 -7.47
C GLN A 112 -17.91 -15.40 -8.80
N VAL A 113 -17.28 -14.70 -9.73
CA VAL A 113 -17.72 -14.57 -11.11
C VAL A 113 -16.79 -15.39 -11.98
N ARG A 114 -17.34 -16.30 -12.79
CA ARG A 114 -16.64 -16.99 -13.88
C ARG A 114 -17.25 -16.54 -15.20
N PHE A 115 -16.44 -16.36 -16.22
CA PHE A 115 -16.96 -15.91 -17.50
C PHE A 115 -16.14 -16.44 -18.66
N ARG A 116 -16.80 -16.56 -19.80
CA ARG A 116 -16.20 -16.83 -21.10
C ARG A 116 -16.88 -15.95 -22.13
N LEU A 117 -16.11 -15.10 -22.81
CA LEU A 117 -16.54 -14.30 -23.95
C LEU A 117 -15.75 -14.75 -25.17
N GLN A 118 -16.38 -15.47 -26.07
CA GLN A 118 -15.77 -15.87 -27.33
C GLN A 118 -16.22 -14.89 -28.42
N LEU A 119 -15.31 -14.03 -28.86
CA LEU A 119 -15.58 -13.00 -29.85
C LEU A 119 -15.44 -13.63 -31.23
N ARG A 120 -16.52 -13.75 -32.00
CA ARG A 120 -16.46 -14.19 -33.41
C ARG A 120 -16.07 -13.04 -34.34
N GLY A 121 -16.27 -11.81 -33.90
CA GLY A 121 -15.90 -10.62 -34.66
C GLY A 121 -15.99 -9.36 -33.82
N PHE A 122 -15.20 -8.36 -34.20
CA PHE A 122 -15.20 -7.04 -33.57
C PHE A 122 -15.08 -5.95 -34.63
N ASP A 123 -16.13 -5.14 -34.80
CA ASP A 123 -16.09 -3.96 -35.67
C ASP A 123 -15.63 -2.73 -34.89
N VAL A 124 -14.44 -2.23 -35.21
CA VAL A 124 -13.84 -1.05 -34.55
C VAL A 124 -14.66 0.21 -34.82
N SER A 125 -15.21 0.39 -36.02
CA SER A 125 -15.92 1.60 -36.41
C SER A 125 -17.25 1.70 -35.68
N GLU A 126 -18.00 0.60 -35.61
CA GLU A 126 -19.26 0.54 -34.85
C GLU A 126 -19.01 0.68 -33.34
N TRP A 127 -17.92 0.11 -32.83
CA TRP A 127 -17.54 0.33 -31.43
C TRP A 127 -17.25 1.80 -31.15
N GLN A 128 -16.43 2.45 -31.97
CA GLN A 128 -16.09 3.87 -31.80
C GLN A 128 -17.30 4.79 -31.93
N LYS A 129 -18.24 4.45 -32.81
CA LYS A 129 -19.49 5.19 -32.95
C LYS A 129 -20.36 5.09 -31.68
N ALA A 130 -20.44 3.90 -31.09
CA ALA A 130 -21.25 3.64 -29.90
C ALA A 130 -20.59 4.15 -28.59
N CYS A 131 -19.31 3.82 -28.38
CA CYS A 131 -18.61 4.00 -27.11
C CYS A 131 -17.52 5.09 -27.15
N GLY A 132 -17.15 5.59 -28.34
CA GLY A 132 -16.00 6.49 -28.53
C GLY A 132 -14.68 5.74 -28.75
N GLN A 133 -13.59 6.49 -28.90
CA GLN A 133 -12.24 5.94 -29.06
C GLN A 133 -11.68 5.47 -27.71
N VAL A 134 -12.23 4.37 -27.21
CA VAL A 134 -11.93 3.77 -25.91
C VAL A 134 -11.80 2.25 -26.06
N PRO A 135 -11.11 1.54 -25.15
CA PRO A 135 -10.93 0.09 -25.28
C PRO A 135 -12.27 -0.65 -25.23
N PHE A 136 -12.30 -1.85 -25.81
CA PHE A 136 -13.38 -2.79 -25.53
C PHE A 136 -13.37 -3.11 -24.04
N HIS A 137 -14.50 -2.86 -23.37
CA HIS A 137 -14.63 -3.00 -21.94
C HIS A 137 -15.96 -3.64 -21.55
N PHE A 138 -15.92 -4.38 -20.44
CA PHE A 138 -17.01 -5.23 -19.97
C PHE A 138 -16.93 -5.40 -18.43
N PHE A 139 -17.98 -5.94 -17.81
CA PHE A 139 -18.11 -6.01 -16.34
C PHE A 139 -17.93 -4.64 -15.65
N VAL A 140 -18.72 -3.67 -16.07
CA VAL A 140 -18.70 -2.31 -15.52
C VAL A 140 -19.31 -2.29 -14.12
N CYS A 141 -18.59 -1.76 -13.15
CA CYS A 141 -19.08 -1.54 -11.79
C CYS A 141 -18.90 -0.08 -11.40
N SER A 142 -20.02 0.58 -11.11
CA SER A 142 -20.05 1.98 -10.68
C SER A 142 -20.32 2.07 -9.18
N LEU A 143 -19.64 3.01 -8.53
CA LEU A 143 -19.93 3.46 -7.18
C LEU A 143 -19.94 5.00 -7.20
N PRO A 144 -21.07 5.63 -7.56
CA PRO A 144 -21.14 7.07 -7.76
C PRO A 144 -20.68 7.87 -6.53
N GLY A 145 -19.85 8.87 -6.77
CA GLY A 145 -19.22 9.72 -5.76
C GLY A 145 -18.05 9.05 -5.02
N ALA A 146 -17.53 7.91 -5.48
CA ALA A 146 -16.35 7.29 -4.88
C ALA A 146 -15.13 8.20 -5.00
N GLU A 147 -14.49 8.49 -3.88
CA GLU A 147 -13.31 9.33 -3.83
C GLU A 147 -12.05 8.63 -4.35
N ILE A 148 -12.01 7.29 -4.33
CA ILE A 148 -10.81 6.51 -4.65
C ILE A 148 -11.09 5.42 -5.68
N PHE A 149 -10.23 5.36 -6.70
CA PHE A 149 -10.03 4.25 -7.61
C PHE A 149 -8.87 3.39 -7.11
N HIS A 150 -9.15 2.16 -6.70
CA HIS A 150 -8.12 1.21 -6.27
C HIS A 150 -7.68 0.38 -7.47
N GLN A 151 -6.39 0.44 -7.81
CA GLN A 151 -5.83 -0.38 -8.89
C GLN A 151 -4.43 -0.83 -8.50
N ARG A 152 -4.12 -2.12 -8.64
CA ARG A 152 -2.75 -2.66 -8.53
C ARG A 152 -2.10 -2.52 -7.14
N GLY A 153 -2.87 -2.18 -6.11
CA GLY A 153 -2.38 -1.83 -4.78
C GLY A 153 -2.24 -0.31 -4.54
N TRP A 154 -2.59 0.54 -5.52
CA TRP A 154 -2.55 2.00 -5.39
C TRP A 154 -3.93 2.61 -5.16
N MET A 155 -4.02 3.59 -4.26
CA MET A 155 -5.24 4.35 -3.99
C MET A 155 -5.28 5.61 -4.86
N ILE A 156 -5.72 5.52 -6.11
CA ILE A 156 -5.72 6.65 -7.05
C ILE A 156 -6.93 7.55 -6.76
N GLY A 157 -6.71 8.86 -6.57
CA GLY A 157 -7.81 9.80 -6.35
C GLY A 157 -8.67 9.98 -7.59
N THR A 158 -9.99 9.93 -7.45
CA THR A 158 -10.92 10.24 -8.55
C THR A 158 -11.13 11.76 -8.66
N PRO A 159 -11.73 12.25 -9.75
CA PRO A 159 -12.09 13.66 -9.88
C PRO A 159 -13.05 14.21 -8.83
N VAL A 160 -13.70 13.35 -8.03
CA VAL A 160 -14.50 13.77 -6.87
C VAL A 160 -13.66 14.52 -5.85
N ILE A 161 -12.41 14.08 -5.67
CA ILE A 161 -11.54 14.56 -4.60
C ILE A 161 -10.26 15.21 -5.14
N ASP A 162 -9.77 14.80 -6.32
CA ASP A 162 -8.71 15.50 -7.06
C ASP A 162 -8.87 15.39 -8.57
N ARG A 163 -9.26 16.49 -9.19
CA ARG A 163 -9.42 16.57 -10.64
C ARG A 163 -8.09 16.53 -11.39
N TYR A 164 -6.99 16.92 -10.75
CA TYR A 164 -5.69 17.01 -11.41
C TYR A 164 -5.26 15.67 -12.02
N ILE A 165 -5.43 14.60 -11.24
CA ILE A 165 -4.92 13.25 -11.56
C ILE A 165 -5.42 12.77 -12.93
N LEU A 166 -6.67 13.08 -13.28
CA LEU A 166 -7.31 12.51 -14.46
C LEU A 166 -7.82 13.54 -15.47
N LEU A 167 -8.09 14.78 -15.06
CA LEU A 167 -8.78 15.77 -15.90
C LEU A 167 -7.95 17.03 -16.16
N ASP A 168 -7.16 17.49 -15.19
CA ASP A 168 -6.58 18.84 -15.25
C ASP A 168 -5.04 18.86 -15.39
N ALA A 169 -4.37 17.70 -15.25
CA ALA A 169 -2.93 17.57 -15.52
C ALA A 169 -2.59 17.81 -17.00
N GLY A 170 -1.41 18.37 -17.23
CA GLY A 170 -0.88 18.72 -18.54
C GLY A 170 -0.37 17.52 -19.36
N PRO A 171 0.37 17.77 -20.45
CA PRO A 171 0.91 16.71 -21.32
C PRO A 171 1.77 15.66 -20.61
N THR A 172 2.31 15.99 -19.43
CA THR A 172 3.12 15.08 -18.60
C THR A 172 2.30 14.13 -17.73
N ASN A 173 0.97 14.06 -17.88
CA ASN A 173 0.14 13.16 -17.06
C ASN A 173 0.61 11.69 -17.11
N PHE A 174 0.70 11.07 -15.92
CA PHE A 174 1.22 9.72 -15.70
C PHE A 174 0.13 8.66 -15.43
N ILE A 175 -1.14 9.04 -15.23
CA ILE A 175 -2.27 8.13 -14.92
C ILE A 175 -3.30 8.03 -16.06
N GLN A 176 -3.63 9.15 -16.68
CA GLN A 176 -4.55 9.30 -17.79
C GLN A 176 -4.05 8.58 -19.05
N ALA A 177 -4.97 7.89 -19.70
CA ALA A 177 -4.75 7.27 -20.99
C ALA A 177 -4.54 8.30 -22.11
N GLN A 178 -3.87 7.90 -23.20
CA GLN A 178 -3.71 8.76 -24.38
C GLN A 178 -4.96 8.79 -25.28
N TRP A 179 -5.84 7.79 -25.19
CA TRP A 179 -6.98 7.65 -26.11
C TRP A 179 -8.20 8.50 -25.76
N ALA A 180 -8.44 8.79 -24.47
CA ALA A 180 -9.60 9.56 -24.05
C ALA A 180 -9.37 10.26 -22.71
N LYS A 181 -9.75 11.54 -22.65
CA LYS A 181 -9.80 12.30 -21.40
C LYS A 181 -10.82 11.68 -20.45
N GLY A 182 -10.49 11.60 -19.16
CA GLY A 182 -11.36 10.98 -18.15
C GLY A 182 -11.22 9.46 -18.03
N TRP A 183 -10.29 8.85 -18.77
CA TRP A 183 -9.93 7.44 -18.64
C TRP A 183 -8.52 7.28 -18.06
N SER A 184 -8.36 6.34 -17.14
CA SER A 184 -7.02 5.89 -16.73
C SER A 184 -6.39 5.03 -17.82
N TYR A 185 -5.08 4.83 -17.75
CA TYR A 185 -4.39 3.77 -18.48
C TYR A 185 -5.04 2.38 -18.23
N ALA A 186 -4.70 1.38 -19.06
CA ALA A 186 -5.34 0.05 -19.04
C ALA A 186 -4.31 -1.10 -19.02
N PRO A 187 -3.54 -1.24 -17.92
CA PRO A 187 -2.55 -2.28 -17.75
C PRO A 187 -3.18 -3.66 -17.52
N PRO A 188 -2.53 -4.74 -17.96
CA PRO A 188 -2.98 -6.11 -17.70
C PRO A 188 -2.76 -6.50 -16.23
N PHE A 189 -3.60 -7.36 -15.66
CA PHE A 189 -3.44 -7.88 -14.30
C PHE A 189 -2.13 -8.62 -14.11
N GLY A 190 -1.53 -9.21 -15.16
CA GLY A 190 -0.17 -9.74 -15.10
C GLY A 190 0.87 -8.72 -14.67
N ALA A 191 0.67 -7.43 -14.95
CA ALA A 191 1.55 -6.35 -14.51
C ALA A 191 1.17 -5.75 -13.14
N TYR A 192 0.20 -6.33 -12.41
CA TYR A 192 -0.26 -5.76 -11.13
C TYR A 192 0.51 -6.41 -9.99
N PRO A 193 1.11 -5.61 -9.07
CA PRO A 193 1.58 -6.15 -7.80
C PRO A 193 0.46 -6.88 -7.07
N LEU A 194 -0.68 -6.21 -6.90
CA LEU A 194 -1.92 -6.77 -6.36
C LEU A 194 -3.00 -6.79 -7.45
N PRO A 195 -3.41 -7.94 -8.02
CA PRO A 195 -4.32 -8.04 -9.18
C PRO A 195 -5.79 -7.73 -8.84
N ILE A 196 -6.03 -6.53 -8.33
CA ILE A 196 -7.31 -6.01 -7.89
C ILE A 196 -7.64 -4.69 -8.59
N VAL A 197 -8.93 -4.48 -8.85
CA VAL A 197 -9.48 -3.22 -9.34
C VAL A 197 -10.79 -2.91 -8.63
N GLY A 198 -10.99 -1.68 -8.16
CA GLY A 198 -12.20 -1.33 -7.42
C GLY A 198 -12.40 0.14 -7.15
N LEU A 199 -13.48 0.44 -6.42
CA LEU A 199 -13.83 1.78 -5.97
C LEU A 199 -14.05 1.79 -4.45
N TRP A 200 -13.53 2.82 -3.80
CA TRP A 200 -13.71 3.04 -2.38
C TRP A 200 -14.31 4.44 -2.14
N LYS A 201 -15.43 4.44 -1.41
CA LYS A 201 -16.15 5.62 -0.98
C LYS A 201 -16.10 5.76 0.55
N PRO A 202 -14.98 6.25 1.13
CA PRO A 202 -14.81 6.34 2.58
C PRO A 202 -15.89 7.18 3.28
N SER A 203 -16.43 8.22 2.64
CA SER A 203 -17.55 9.00 3.18
C SER A 203 -18.80 8.16 3.47
N GLU A 204 -19.03 7.11 2.67
CA GLU A 204 -20.10 6.11 2.87
C GLU A 204 -19.59 4.77 3.41
N ARG A 205 -18.30 4.71 3.76
CA ARG A 205 -17.59 3.53 4.28
C ARG A 205 -17.72 2.29 3.39
N THR A 206 -17.95 2.50 2.10
CA THR A 206 -18.31 1.45 1.16
C THR A 206 -17.16 1.18 0.20
N TYR A 207 -16.78 -0.08 0.05
CA TYR A 207 -15.75 -0.54 -0.87
C TYR A 207 -16.28 -1.71 -1.69
N ILE A 208 -15.93 -1.74 -2.98
CA ILE A 208 -16.17 -2.88 -3.86
C ILE A 208 -15.03 -3.02 -4.87
N ALA A 209 -14.61 -4.26 -5.13
CA ALA A 209 -13.54 -4.56 -6.06
C ALA A 209 -13.68 -5.94 -6.71
N TYR A 210 -13.09 -6.09 -7.88
CA TYR A 210 -12.81 -7.37 -8.51
C TYR A 210 -11.40 -7.80 -8.16
N GLU A 211 -11.29 -8.97 -7.54
CA GLU A 211 -10.04 -9.56 -7.12
C GLU A 211 -9.69 -10.79 -7.97
N PHE A 212 -8.55 -10.74 -8.64
CA PHE A 212 -8.00 -11.81 -9.47
C PHE A 212 -6.86 -12.58 -8.79
N LEU A 213 -6.48 -12.29 -7.54
CA LEU A 213 -5.50 -13.12 -6.81
C LEU A 213 -5.89 -14.61 -6.79
N THR A 214 -7.19 -14.91 -6.73
CA THR A 214 -7.64 -16.30 -6.82
C THR A 214 -7.26 -16.95 -8.15
N ALA A 215 -7.46 -16.26 -9.29
CA ALA A 215 -7.04 -16.75 -10.60
C ALA A 215 -5.53 -16.89 -10.69
N ARG A 216 -4.78 -15.87 -10.21
CA ARG A 216 -3.31 -15.90 -10.16
C ARG A 216 -2.76 -17.08 -9.39
N LEU A 217 -3.41 -17.49 -8.30
CA LEU A 217 -2.97 -18.60 -7.46
C LEU A 217 -3.55 -19.96 -7.88
N THR A 218 -4.25 -20.04 -9.01
CA THR A 218 -4.89 -21.28 -9.47
C THR A 218 -4.61 -21.60 -10.93
N ASP A 219 -5.05 -20.77 -11.86
CA ASP A 219 -5.03 -21.07 -13.29
C ASP A 219 -4.35 -19.98 -14.15
N HIS A 220 -3.97 -18.85 -13.57
CA HIS A 220 -3.30 -17.73 -14.23
C HIS A 220 -4.10 -17.13 -15.41
N SER A 221 -5.41 -17.37 -15.44
CA SER A 221 -6.31 -16.92 -16.52
C SER A 221 -6.46 -15.40 -16.59
N GLU A 222 -6.14 -14.68 -15.51
CA GLU A 222 -6.26 -13.23 -15.40
C GLU A 222 -5.18 -12.47 -16.17
N ARG A 223 -4.04 -13.12 -16.44
CA ARG A 223 -2.77 -12.48 -16.78
C ARG A 223 -2.87 -11.42 -17.88
N TYR A 224 -3.63 -11.68 -18.93
CA TYR A 224 -3.76 -10.78 -20.10
C TYR A 224 -5.05 -9.95 -20.11
N LEU A 225 -5.88 -10.06 -19.08
CA LEU A 225 -7.00 -9.15 -18.87
C LEU A 225 -6.48 -7.84 -18.30
N ALA A 226 -7.07 -6.72 -18.68
CA ALA A 226 -6.76 -5.42 -18.11
C ALA A 226 -7.93 -4.84 -17.34
N SER A 227 -7.68 -3.72 -16.68
CA SER A 227 -8.74 -2.88 -16.11
C SER A 227 -8.43 -1.41 -16.29
N ALA A 228 -9.47 -0.59 -16.29
CA ALA A 228 -9.37 0.86 -16.32
C ALA A 228 -10.53 1.50 -15.56
N TYR A 229 -10.33 2.75 -15.16
CA TYR A 229 -11.35 3.63 -14.61
C TYR A 229 -11.82 4.65 -15.66
N CYS A 230 -13.12 4.91 -15.65
CA CYS A 230 -13.77 5.96 -16.44
C CYS A 230 -14.53 6.91 -15.52
N TRP A 231 -14.17 8.19 -15.58
CA TRP A 231 -14.92 9.27 -14.95
C TRP A 231 -16.21 9.57 -15.70
N ASP A 232 -16.11 9.80 -17.02
CA ASP A 232 -17.23 10.16 -17.87
C ASP A 232 -16.92 9.80 -19.33
N MET A 233 -17.81 9.03 -19.97
CA MET A 233 -17.72 8.70 -21.39
C MET A 233 -18.22 9.83 -22.31
N GLY A 234 -18.89 10.85 -21.77
CA GLY A 234 -19.50 11.95 -22.53
C GLY A 234 -20.74 11.55 -23.36
N ARG A 235 -21.16 10.27 -23.29
CA ARG A 235 -22.28 9.70 -24.05
C ARG A 235 -23.24 8.86 -23.18
N GLY A 236 -23.09 8.93 -21.86
CA GLY A 236 -23.88 8.19 -20.86
C GLY A 236 -25.00 9.02 -20.21
N THR A 237 -25.86 8.35 -19.43
CA THR A 237 -26.82 8.99 -18.52
C THR A 237 -26.19 9.18 -17.12
N GLN A 238 -26.90 9.77 -16.16
CA GLN A 238 -26.39 9.85 -14.79
C GLN A 238 -26.04 8.47 -14.19
N ASP A 239 -26.79 7.42 -14.57
CA ASP A 239 -26.62 6.05 -14.04
C ASP A 239 -25.79 5.11 -14.94
N LYS A 240 -25.27 5.59 -16.08
CA LYS A 240 -24.58 4.76 -17.11
C LYS A 240 -23.42 5.53 -17.73
N GLY A 241 -22.31 4.87 -18.03
CA GLY A 241 -21.18 5.50 -18.70
C GLY A 241 -20.43 6.56 -17.88
N ARG A 242 -20.56 6.56 -16.54
CA ARG A 242 -19.86 7.48 -15.62
C ARG A 242 -19.42 6.78 -14.35
N GLU A 243 -18.31 7.25 -13.78
CA GLU A 243 -17.78 6.88 -12.46
C GLU A 243 -17.75 5.37 -12.22
N PHE A 244 -17.05 4.64 -13.10
CA PHE A 244 -16.97 3.19 -13.05
C PHE A 244 -15.57 2.67 -13.33
N PHE A 245 -15.28 1.48 -12.82
CA PHE A 245 -14.19 0.67 -13.33
C PHE A 245 -14.73 -0.49 -14.17
N ALA A 246 -13.93 -1.00 -15.08
CA ALA A 246 -14.30 -2.10 -15.96
C ALA A 246 -13.10 -3.00 -16.25
N LEU A 247 -13.39 -4.23 -16.70
CA LEU A 247 -12.40 -5.07 -17.37
C LEU A 247 -12.22 -4.61 -18.80
N VAL A 248 -11.00 -4.74 -19.31
CA VAL A 248 -10.57 -4.28 -20.63
C VAL A 248 -9.86 -5.42 -21.36
N PHE A 249 -10.14 -5.56 -22.65
CA PHE A 249 -9.42 -6.47 -23.53
C PHE A 249 -9.36 -5.94 -24.97
N PRO A 250 -8.23 -6.09 -25.69
CA PRO A 250 -6.90 -6.40 -25.14
C PRO A 250 -6.40 -5.26 -24.24
N TYR A 251 -5.38 -5.54 -23.44
CA TYR A 251 -4.70 -4.50 -22.67
C TYR A 251 -3.96 -3.50 -23.58
N ALA A 252 -3.76 -2.29 -23.09
CA ALA A 252 -3.09 -1.22 -23.85
C ALA A 252 -1.59 -1.49 -24.05
N VAL A 253 -0.98 -0.95 -25.10
CA VAL A 253 0.47 -1.13 -25.39
C VAL A 253 1.27 0.13 -25.09
N ASN A 254 2.60 0.06 -25.27
CA ASN A 254 3.55 1.15 -25.09
C ASN A 254 3.42 1.83 -23.72
N GLY A 255 3.80 1.10 -22.67
CA GLY A 255 3.59 1.54 -21.29
C GLY A 255 2.10 1.56 -20.90
N PHE A 256 1.27 0.76 -21.57
CA PHE A 256 -0.15 0.56 -21.30
C PHE A 256 -1.03 1.81 -21.51
N ARG A 257 -0.63 2.69 -22.43
CA ARG A 257 -1.32 3.95 -22.73
C ARG A 257 -1.86 4.07 -24.15
N GLU A 258 -1.44 3.19 -25.05
CA GLU A 258 -1.92 3.18 -26.43
C GLU A 258 -3.03 2.15 -26.65
N LEU A 259 -4.09 2.60 -27.31
CA LEU A 259 -5.32 1.86 -27.50
C LEU A 259 -5.14 0.67 -28.43
N ARG A 260 -5.78 -0.44 -28.08
CA ARG A 260 -5.94 -1.62 -28.94
C ARG A 260 -7.37 -2.10 -28.92
N TYR A 261 -7.76 -2.76 -29.99
CA TYR A 261 -9.06 -3.41 -30.14
C TYR A 261 -8.87 -4.92 -30.35
N PRO A 262 -9.88 -5.72 -29.96
CA PRO A 262 -9.93 -7.14 -30.32
C PRO A 262 -9.79 -7.32 -31.83
N GLN A 263 -9.12 -8.39 -32.24
CA GLN A 263 -8.96 -8.76 -33.65
C GLN A 263 -10.10 -9.64 -34.17
N GLY A 264 -10.92 -10.21 -33.27
CA GLY A 264 -11.88 -11.26 -33.61
C GLY A 264 -11.27 -12.66 -33.44
N ASP A 265 -12.14 -13.66 -33.25
CA ASP A 265 -11.81 -15.05 -32.91
C ASP A 265 -11.06 -15.28 -31.58
N GLU A 266 -10.98 -14.25 -30.75
CA GLU A 266 -10.37 -14.32 -29.42
C GLU A 266 -11.34 -14.91 -28.38
N THR A 267 -10.82 -15.72 -27.46
CA THR A 267 -11.56 -16.17 -26.28
C THR A 267 -11.01 -15.48 -25.05
N ILE A 268 -11.88 -14.77 -24.35
CA ILE A 268 -11.60 -14.07 -23.10
C ILE A 268 -12.27 -14.87 -21.98
N GLU A 269 -11.49 -15.56 -21.15
CA GLU A 269 -12.01 -16.45 -20.11
C GLU A 269 -11.17 -16.31 -18.84
N SER A 270 -11.84 -16.10 -17.70
CA SER A 270 -11.21 -16.04 -16.39
C SER A 270 -12.26 -16.09 -15.27
N HIS A 271 -11.82 -15.90 -14.03
CA HIS A 271 -12.69 -15.75 -12.87
C HIS A 271 -12.12 -14.77 -11.85
N PHE A 272 -13.01 -14.10 -11.11
CA PHE A 272 -12.63 -13.18 -10.03
C PHE A 272 -13.61 -13.28 -8.85
N ARG A 273 -13.19 -12.74 -7.70
CA ARG A 273 -14.05 -12.53 -6.54
C ARG A 273 -14.54 -11.09 -6.50
N ILE A 274 -15.78 -10.86 -6.10
CA ILE A 274 -16.27 -9.52 -5.76
C ILE A 274 -16.06 -9.32 -4.26
N LEU A 275 -14.96 -8.67 -3.91
CA LEU A 275 -14.69 -8.26 -2.53
C LEU A 275 -15.44 -6.97 -2.24
N TRP A 276 -16.04 -6.88 -1.05
CA TRP A 276 -16.77 -5.68 -0.64
C TRP A 276 -16.67 -5.45 0.87
N HIS A 277 -16.84 -4.20 1.28
CA HIS A 277 -16.90 -3.83 2.69
C HIS A 277 -17.89 -2.67 2.87
N THR A 278 -18.68 -2.67 3.95
CA THR A 278 -19.73 -1.66 4.20
C THR A 278 -19.45 -0.77 5.40
N ASN A 279 -18.28 -0.93 6.02
CA ASN A 279 -17.82 -0.13 7.15
C ASN A 279 -16.31 0.18 7.07
N LEU A 280 -15.78 0.43 5.87
CA LEU A 280 -14.35 0.70 5.66
C LEU A 280 -14.09 2.21 5.77
N LEU A 281 -13.60 2.64 6.94
CA LEU A 281 -13.36 4.04 7.29
C LEU A 281 -12.10 4.60 6.62
N SER A 282 -12.01 5.93 6.49
CA SER A 282 -10.83 6.64 5.96
C SER A 282 -9.52 6.38 6.74
N THR A 283 -9.66 5.94 8.00
CA THR A 283 -8.57 5.56 8.89
C THR A 283 -8.15 4.09 8.76
N ASP A 284 -8.84 3.31 7.93
CA ASP A 284 -8.45 1.96 7.50
C ASP A 284 -7.98 2.01 6.04
N ASP A 285 -7.72 0.84 5.44
CA ASP A 285 -7.24 0.79 4.05
C ASP A 285 -7.71 -0.46 3.28
N PRO A 286 -8.13 -0.31 2.00
CA PRO A 286 -8.48 -1.45 1.18
C PRO A 286 -7.36 -2.48 1.02
N ASN A 287 -6.08 -2.08 0.95
CA ASN A 287 -4.97 -3.04 0.86
C ASN A 287 -4.90 -3.88 2.13
N ARG A 288 -5.03 -3.28 3.31
CA ARG A 288 -5.02 -4.04 4.57
C ARG A 288 -6.14 -5.07 4.63
N PHE A 289 -7.33 -4.70 4.16
CA PHE A 289 -8.46 -5.63 4.04
C PHE A 289 -8.14 -6.79 3.08
N VAL A 290 -7.63 -6.48 1.88
CA VAL A 290 -7.32 -7.47 0.84
C VAL A 290 -6.20 -8.41 1.26
N HIS A 291 -5.10 -7.89 1.82
CA HIS A 291 -4.00 -8.73 2.30
C HIS A 291 -4.44 -9.66 3.44
N ARG A 292 -5.27 -9.19 4.38
CA ARG A 292 -5.84 -10.06 5.42
C ARG A 292 -6.71 -11.15 4.83
N TRP A 293 -7.57 -10.80 3.86
CA TRP A 293 -8.40 -11.78 3.16
C TRP A 293 -7.53 -12.81 2.41
N LEU A 294 -6.50 -12.36 1.70
CA LEU A 294 -5.55 -13.20 0.97
C LEU A 294 -4.89 -14.22 1.92
N TRP A 295 -4.31 -13.74 3.03
CA TRP A 295 -3.64 -14.60 4.01
C TRP A 295 -4.61 -15.56 4.70
N GLN A 296 -5.86 -15.16 4.95
CA GLN A 296 -6.87 -16.05 5.54
C GLN A 296 -7.27 -17.19 4.60
N ASN A 297 -7.29 -16.95 3.29
CA ASN A 297 -7.86 -17.90 2.32
C ASN A 297 -6.82 -18.69 1.53
N PHE A 298 -5.59 -18.18 1.41
CA PHE A 298 -4.57 -18.72 0.50
C PHE A 298 -3.15 -18.76 1.09
N ALA A 299 -2.98 -18.70 2.41
CA ALA A 299 -1.66 -18.77 3.05
C ALA A 299 -0.83 -19.98 2.61
N ASP A 300 -1.46 -21.11 2.33
CA ASP A 300 -0.83 -22.34 1.83
C ASP A 300 -0.16 -22.15 0.47
N LYS A 301 -0.75 -21.31 -0.40
CA LYS A 301 -0.27 -21.02 -1.77
C LYS A 301 0.72 -19.87 -1.86
N LEU A 302 0.84 -19.05 -0.82
CA LEU A 302 1.78 -17.92 -0.82
C LEU A 302 3.23 -18.40 -0.61
N PRO A 303 4.23 -17.69 -1.15
CA PRO A 303 5.63 -18.00 -0.89
C PRO A 303 5.96 -17.89 0.59
N SER A 304 6.93 -18.69 1.06
CA SER A 304 7.50 -18.56 2.41
C SER A 304 8.66 -17.55 2.40
N ALA A 305 8.83 -16.81 3.50
CA ALA A 305 9.96 -15.89 3.68
C ALA A 305 11.01 -16.50 4.63
N PRO A 306 12.30 -16.10 4.55
CA PRO A 306 13.33 -16.67 5.40
C PRO A 306 13.11 -16.31 6.87
N VAL A 307 13.62 -17.16 7.77
CA VAL A 307 13.64 -16.91 9.22
C VAL A 307 14.49 -15.65 9.52
N MET A 308 15.56 -15.44 8.76
CA MET A 308 16.60 -14.45 9.02
C MET A 308 17.12 -13.83 7.72
N ASN A 309 17.50 -12.56 7.77
CA ASN A 309 18.23 -11.88 6.70
C ASN A 309 19.64 -11.50 7.13
N GLU A 310 20.49 -11.30 6.13
CA GLU A 310 21.85 -10.80 6.28
C GLU A 310 22.11 -9.67 5.28
N PHE A 311 23.16 -8.89 5.51
CA PHE A 311 23.48 -7.70 4.72
C PHE A 311 24.88 -7.72 4.09
N GLY A 312 25.52 -8.89 4.01
CA GLY A 312 26.80 -9.08 3.34
C GLY A 312 26.74 -8.77 1.84
N TRP A 313 25.54 -8.76 1.25
CA TRP A 313 25.28 -8.34 -0.13
C TRP A 313 25.28 -6.81 -0.35
N LEU A 314 25.22 -5.97 0.71
CA LEU A 314 25.22 -4.51 0.53
C LEU A 314 26.55 -4.03 -0.07
N PRO A 315 26.56 -3.02 -0.95
CA PRO A 315 27.80 -2.39 -1.42
C PRO A 315 28.55 -1.62 -0.31
N LYS A 316 29.83 -1.32 -0.52
CA LYS A 316 30.72 -0.74 0.51
C LYS A 316 30.22 0.57 1.12
N ASN A 317 29.58 1.44 0.35
CA ASN A 317 29.06 2.73 0.83
C ASN A 317 27.89 2.58 1.82
N LEU A 318 27.23 1.42 1.85
CA LEU A 318 26.14 1.11 2.77
C LEU A 318 26.60 0.22 3.95
N ARG A 319 27.85 -0.24 3.92
CA ARG A 319 28.47 -1.01 5.02
C ARG A 319 29.02 -0.06 6.09
N LEU A 320 28.13 0.49 6.90
CA LEU A 320 28.47 1.49 7.91
C LEU A 320 29.54 0.98 8.91
N THR A 321 30.65 1.71 9.02
CA THR A 321 31.69 1.50 10.05
C THR A 321 31.39 2.30 11.31
N SER A 322 30.75 3.45 11.16
CA SER A 322 30.18 4.28 12.23
C SER A 322 28.87 4.91 11.74
N PHE A 323 28.07 5.45 12.66
CA PHE A 323 26.92 6.26 12.26
C PHE A 323 27.39 7.58 11.63
N PRO A 324 26.77 8.02 10.52
CA PRO A 324 27.04 9.33 9.97
C PRO A 324 26.56 10.41 10.94
N ARG A 325 27.30 11.53 11.03
CA ARG A 325 26.88 12.67 11.84
C ARG A 325 25.68 13.39 11.18
N PRO A 326 24.52 13.47 11.85
CA PRO A 326 23.36 14.14 11.27
C PRO A 326 23.60 15.66 11.10
N GLY A 327 23.37 16.17 9.89
CA GLY A 327 23.47 17.59 9.56
C GLY A 327 22.09 18.25 9.49
N LEU A 328 21.95 19.45 10.07
CA LEU A 328 20.73 20.24 9.95
C LEU A 328 20.80 21.21 8.76
N GLY A 329 20.09 20.88 7.68
CA GLY A 329 19.86 21.75 6.53
C GLY A 329 18.81 22.84 6.77
N ASP A 330 18.43 23.55 5.71
CA ASP A 330 17.22 24.37 5.73
C ASP A 330 15.97 23.48 5.60
N LEU A 331 14.91 23.83 6.33
CA LEU A 331 13.62 23.16 6.31
C LEU A 331 12.76 23.58 5.10
N PHE A 332 13.15 24.64 4.40
CA PHE A 332 12.57 25.09 3.14
C PHE A 332 13.65 25.75 2.28
N ALA A 333 13.50 25.68 0.96
CA ALA A 333 14.45 26.24 0.01
C ALA A 333 13.76 27.11 -1.03
N THR A 334 14.50 28.08 -1.58
CA THR A 334 14.04 28.84 -2.75
C THR A 334 14.44 28.10 -4.02
N THR A 335 13.48 27.85 -4.89
CA THR A 335 13.69 27.18 -6.17
C THR A 335 14.52 28.06 -7.12
N GLY A 336 15.60 27.49 -7.68
CA GLY A 336 16.46 28.15 -8.66
C GLY A 336 15.87 28.17 -10.09
N GLU A 337 16.54 28.90 -10.98
CA GLU A 337 16.18 29.04 -12.40
C GLU A 337 16.22 27.71 -13.18
N ASP A 338 17.13 26.82 -12.77
CA ASP A 338 17.43 25.53 -13.37
C ASP A 338 16.47 24.41 -12.96
N ASN A 339 15.58 24.65 -11.99
CA ASN A 339 14.61 23.65 -11.57
C ASN A 339 13.62 23.34 -12.71
N PRO A 340 13.52 22.08 -13.18
CA PRO A 340 12.70 21.75 -14.33
C PRO A 340 11.20 21.65 -14.01
N PHE A 341 10.83 21.70 -12.73
CA PHE A 341 9.49 21.32 -12.25
C PHE A 341 8.69 22.54 -11.78
N GLN A 342 9.32 23.31 -10.91
CA GLN A 342 8.76 24.47 -10.21
C GLN A 342 9.26 25.76 -10.82
N LYS A 343 8.48 26.84 -10.67
CA LYS A 343 8.90 28.17 -11.12
C LYS A 343 10.05 28.72 -10.25
N PRO A 344 10.98 29.49 -10.83
CA PRO A 344 12.04 30.15 -10.08
C PRO A 344 11.45 31.08 -9.01
N GLY A 345 12.09 31.15 -7.84
CA GLY A 345 11.62 31.96 -6.71
C GLY A 345 10.50 31.34 -5.87
N ASN A 346 10.02 30.14 -6.22
CA ASN A 346 9.13 29.37 -5.36
C ASN A 346 9.79 29.05 -4.01
N ILE A 347 8.98 28.90 -2.96
CA ILE A 347 9.42 28.35 -1.68
C ILE A 347 8.97 26.90 -1.60
N ALA A 348 9.91 25.96 -1.57
CA ALA A 348 9.65 24.54 -1.47
C ALA A 348 9.90 24.03 -0.03
N ALA A 349 8.98 23.21 0.48
CA ALA A 349 9.19 22.49 1.74
C ALA A 349 10.27 21.41 1.55
N VAL A 350 11.20 21.31 2.50
CA VAL A 350 12.25 20.27 2.54
C VAL A 350 12.03 19.37 3.77
N GLY A 351 11.85 19.98 4.95
CA GLY A 351 11.68 19.25 6.22
C GLY A 351 12.97 18.62 6.73
N VAL A 352 12.85 17.59 7.58
CA VAL A 352 13.98 16.79 8.08
C VAL A 352 13.96 15.35 7.54
N ASP A 353 15.14 14.75 7.47
CA ASP A 353 15.28 13.33 7.17
C ASP A 353 14.68 12.46 8.29
N PHE A 354 13.98 11.39 7.91
CA PHE A 354 13.38 10.43 8.84
C PHE A 354 14.35 9.28 9.21
N ALA A 355 15.39 9.04 8.40
CA ALA A 355 16.32 7.93 8.62
C ALA A 355 17.37 8.23 9.70
N THR A 356 17.55 9.52 10.03
CA THR A 356 18.51 9.99 11.03
C THR A 356 17.87 10.99 12.00
N PRO A 357 18.21 10.97 13.31
CA PRO A 357 17.61 11.84 14.32
C PRO A 357 18.28 13.22 14.32
N VAL A 358 18.07 13.98 13.23
CA VAL A 358 18.79 15.23 12.92
C VAL A 358 18.69 16.26 14.04
N ILE A 359 17.46 16.55 14.52
CA ILE A 359 17.22 17.58 15.52
C ILE A 359 17.70 17.13 16.89
N ASP A 360 17.40 15.90 17.30
CA ASP A 360 17.88 15.32 18.57
C ASP A 360 19.41 15.46 18.67
N TYR A 361 20.14 15.13 17.60
CA TYR A 361 21.59 15.27 17.57
C TYR A 361 22.05 16.72 17.80
N GLN A 362 21.39 17.74 17.25
CA GLN A 362 21.79 19.15 17.49
C GLN A 362 21.59 19.56 18.96
N PHE A 363 20.53 19.09 19.61
CA PHE A 363 20.31 19.32 21.05
C PHE A 363 21.37 18.61 21.89
N ILE A 364 21.70 17.36 21.55
CA ILE A 364 22.72 16.56 22.22
C ILE A 364 24.10 17.20 22.10
N ALA A 365 24.46 17.63 20.89
CA ALA A 365 25.72 18.30 20.59
C ALA A 365 25.78 19.74 21.13
N ARG A 366 24.66 20.28 21.63
CA ARG A 366 24.51 21.68 22.09
C ARG A 366 24.97 22.69 21.03
N ASN A 367 24.55 22.46 19.79
CA ASN A 367 24.91 23.32 18.67
C ASN A 367 24.02 24.58 18.63
N GLU A 368 24.35 25.56 19.46
CA GLU A 368 23.56 26.80 19.64
C GLU A 368 23.25 27.52 18.33
N ALA A 369 24.21 27.57 17.39
CA ALA A 369 24.01 28.22 16.10
C ALA A 369 22.94 27.49 15.25
N ALA A 370 23.02 26.15 15.20
CA ALA A 370 22.03 25.34 14.49
C ALA A 370 20.66 25.40 15.16
N LEU A 371 20.59 25.38 16.50
CA LEU A 371 19.33 25.49 17.25
C LEU A 371 18.69 26.88 17.06
N LYS A 372 19.47 27.97 17.08
CA LYS A 372 18.94 29.31 16.76
C LYS A 372 18.34 29.35 15.36
N ARG A 373 19.05 28.83 14.35
CA ARG A 373 18.55 28.74 12.97
C ARG A 373 17.30 27.85 12.86
N LEU A 374 17.27 26.71 13.56
CA LEU A 374 16.10 25.83 13.62
C LEU A 374 14.88 26.59 14.10
N ARG A 375 15.04 27.32 15.22
CA ARG A 375 13.97 28.12 15.83
C ARG A 375 13.39 29.15 14.87
N GLU A 376 14.27 29.91 14.21
CA GLU A 376 13.87 30.91 13.22
C GLU A 376 13.12 30.30 12.03
N GLN A 377 13.53 29.11 11.58
CA GLN A 377 12.88 28.41 10.48
C GLN A 377 11.52 27.83 10.88
N LEU A 378 11.40 27.22 12.06
CA LEU A 378 10.12 26.73 12.57
C LEU A 378 9.12 27.89 12.71
N ASP A 379 9.56 29.04 13.22
CA ASP A 379 8.70 30.22 13.37
C ASP A 379 8.21 30.76 12.02
N LYS A 380 9.05 30.75 10.98
CA LYS A 380 8.63 31.07 9.61
C LYS A 380 7.66 30.02 9.03
N LEU A 381 7.89 28.75 9.29
CA LEU A 381 7.01 27.68 8.80
C LEU A 381 5.62 27.74 9.44
N VAL A 382 5.49 28.21 10.68
CA VAL A 382 4.18 28.51 11.28
C VAL A 382 3.43 29.56 10.45
N THR A 383 4.09 30.62 9.97
CA THR A 383 3.41 31.65 9.17
C THR A 383 3.06 31.19 7.76
N PHE A 384 3.69 30.12 7.28
CA PHE A 384 3.41 29.50 6.00
C PHE A 384 2.38 28.37 6.06
N ALA A 385 1.97 27.94 7.26
CA ALA A 385 1.05 26.83 7.40
C ALA A 385 -0.38 27.22 7.03
N HIS A 386 -1.08 26.34 6.32
CA HIS A 386 -2.52 26.44 6.10
C HIS A 386 -3.26 25.81 7.27
N HIS A 387 -4.19 26.56 7.86
CA HIS A 387 -5.11 26.09 8.89
C HIS A 387 -6.49 25.87 8.25
N PHE A 388 -7.04 24.67 8.38
CA PHE A 388 -8.30 24.30 7.75
C PHE A 388 -9.05 23.23 8.57
N THR A 389 -10.30 22.94 8.22
CA THR A 389 -11.12 21.93 8.91
C THR A 389 -11.67 20.93 7.91
N VAL A 390 -11.55 19.63 8.22
CA VAL A 390 -12.07 18.54 7.39
C VAL A 390 -12.84 17.58 8.28
N ASN A 391 -14.14 17.40 8.00
CA ASN A 391 -15.03 16.55 8.80
C ASN A 391 -14.97 16.84 10.31
N GLY A 392 -14.79 18.11 10.69
CA GLY A 392 -14.67 18.56 12.08
C GLY A 392 -13.27 18.46 12.69
N ASP A 393 -12.31 17.80 12.04
CA ASP A 393 -10.92 17.78 12.49
C ASP A 393 -10.23 19.10 12.09
N ARG A 394 -9.56 19.74 13.06
CA ARG A 394 -8.68 20.90 12.80
C ARG A 394 -7.36 20.40 12.25
N CYS A 395 -7.04 20.79 11.02
CA CYS A 395 -5.86 20.39 10.29
C CYS A 395 -4.92 21.58 10.07
N VAL A 396 -3.62 21.28 10.07
CA VAL A 396 -2.56 22.23 9.76
C VAL A 396 -1.58 21.55 8.82
N PHE A 397 -1.27 22.18 7.68
CA PHE A 397 -0.36 21.60 6.70
C PHE A 397 0.23 22.64 5.75
N TRP A 398 1.28 22.28 5.01
CA TRP A 398 1.93 23.17 4.03
C TRP A 398 1.56 22.76 2.61
N GLN A 399 1.20 23.75 1.80
CA GLN A 399 1.02 23.54 0.36
C GLN A 399 2.38 23.24 -0.28
N LYS A 400 2.38 22.47 -1.38
CA LYS A 400 3.54 22.29 -2.24
C LYS A 400 3.32 22.96 -3.61
N PRO A 401 4.15 23.95 -4.01
CA PRO A 401 5.11 24.68 -3.17
C PRO A 401 4.41 25.42 -2.02
N ILE A 402 5.17 25.82 -1.00
CA ILE A 402 4.67 26.67 0.09
C ILE A 402 4.20 28.01 -0.48
N LYS A 403 4.96 28.53 -1.45
CA LYS A 403 4.64 29.75 -2.19
C LYS A 403 5.07 29.59 -3.63
N GLY A 404 4.19 29.99 -4.56
CA GLY A 404 4.46 30.00 -5.99
C GLY A 404 3.68 28.90 -6.72
N ASP A 405 4.17 28.51 -7.90
CA ASP A 405 3.45 27.59 -8.79
C ASP A 405 4.40 26.74 -9.65
N TRP A 406 3.87 25.72 -10.30
CA TRP A 406 4.63 24.82 -11.17
C TRP A 406 4.77 25.39 -12.59
N ARG A 407 5.68 24.81 -13.37
CA ARG A 407 5.81 25.14 -14.79
C ARG A 407 4.56 24.73 -15.57
N GLU A 408 4.25 25.48 -16.64
CA GLU A 408 2.98 25.44 -17.36
C GLU A 408 2.65 24.06 -17.94
N HIS A 409 3.66 23.28 -18.32
CA HIS A 409 3.49 21.96 -18.94
C HIS A 409 2.91 20.91 -17.97
N TYR A 410 2.88 21.18 -16.66
CA TYR A 410 2.18 20.34 -15.69
C TYR A 410 0.67 20.57 -15.65
N GLY A 411 0.14 21.58 -16.34
CA GLY A 411 -1.29 21.90 -16.33
C GLY A 411 -1.72 22.72 -15.12
N LYS A 412 -3.02 22.73 -14.82
CA LYS A 412 -3.61 23.58 -13.77
C LYS A 412 -3.86 22.78 -12.50
N GLY A 413 -3.76 23.42 -11.34
CA GLY A 413 -4.12 22.77 -10.07
C GLY A 413 -3.05 21.80 -9.55
N VAL A 414 -1.79 21.97 -9.97
CA VAL A 414 -0.66 21.20 -9.44
C VAL A 414 -0.46 21.45 -7.92
N PRO A 415 -0.55 22.69 -7.40
CA PRO A 415 -0.36 22.94 -5.98
C PRO A 415 -1.31 22.14 -5.09
N THR A 416 -0.78 21.51 -4.04
CA THR A 416 -1.57 20.61 -3.21
C THR A 416 -1.16 20.59 -1.73
N LEU A 417 -2.12 20.27 -0.87
CA LEU A 417 -1.90 19.86 0.53
C LEU A 417 -1.73 18.34 0.65
N ARG A 418 -1.76 17.59 -0.45
CA ARG A 418 -1.58 16.13 -0.52
C ARG A 418 -0.14 15.74 -0.84
N ASN A 419 0.83 16.38 -0.19
CA ASN A 419 2.26 16.16 -0.37
C ASN A 419 2.90 15.53 0.87
N VAL A 420 3.98 14.79 0.66
CA VAL A 420 4.68 14.04 1.71
C VAL A 420 5.66 14.91 2.52
N GLN A 421 6.28 15.91 1.89
CA GLN A 421 7.30 16.76 2.54
C GLN A 421 6.72 17.54 3.73
N GLY A 422 5.42 17.86 3.73
CA GLY A 422 4.77 18.46 4.89
C GLY A 422 4.87 17.62 6.17
N PHE A 423 4.98 16.29 6.08
CA PHE A 423 5.21 15.43 7.25
C PHE A 423 6.64 15.45 7.74
N GLN A 424 7.62 15.64 6.85
CA GLN A 424 9.00 15.89 7.25
C GLN A 424 9.15 17.26 7.93
N VAL A 425 8.35 18.25 7.51
CA VAL A 425 8.25 19.52 8.23
C VAL A 425 7.61 19.31 9.61
N ALA A 426 6.49 18.58 9.68
CA ALA A 426 5.83 18.26 10.95
C ALA A 426 6.73 17.48 11.92
N GLN A 427 7.57 16.58 11.41
CA GLN A 427 8.60 15.87 12.17
C GLN A 427 9.58 16.85 12.82
N ALA A 428 9.99 17.91 12.11
CA ALA A 428 10.89 18.92 12.66
C ALA A 428 10.30 19.62 13.91
N PHE A 429 9.02 19.98 13.85
CA PHE A 429 8.29 20.52 15.00
C PHE A 429 8.19 19.51 16.14
N LEU A 430 7.88 18.25 15.82
CA LEU A 430 7.72 17.19 16.80
C LEU A 430 9.02 16.91 17.56
N ASP A 431 10.17 16.84 16.88
CA ASP A 431 11.46 16.60 17.52
C ASP A 431 11.89 17.79 18.38
N ALA A 432 11.62 19.03 17.95
CA ALA A 432 11.83 20.20 18.81
C ALA A 432 11.00 20.14 20.10
N ILE A 433 9.72 19.73 20.02
CA ILE A 433 8.85 19.52 21.19
C ILE A 433 9.42 18.43 22.11
N ARG A 434 9.86 17.30 21.56
CA ARG A 434 10.46 16.18 22.31
C ARG A 434 11.72 16.59 23.06
N ASN A 435 12.47 17.56 22.54
CA ASN A 435 13.66 18.14 23.18
C ASN A 435 13.36 19.35 24.09
N GLY A 436 12.08 19.64 24.37
CA GLY A 436 11.68 20.61 25.40
C GLY A 436 11.11 21.93 24.86
N TRP A 437 11.08 22.17 23.55
CA TRP A 437 10.41 23.34 22.97
C TRP A 437 8.89 23.13 22.86
N ARG A 438 8.25 22.89 24.00
CA ARG A 438 6.85 22.50 24.09
C ARG A 438 5.91 23.72 24.14
N GLU A 439 5.87 24.45 23.04
CA GLU A 439 4.98 25.62 22.89
C GLU A 439 3.63 25.26 22.29
N GLN A 440 2.58 25.95 22.74
CA GLN A 440 1.21 25.73 22.26
C GLN A 440 1.10 25.85 20.72
N ARG A 441 1.75 26.85 20.11
CA ARG A 441 1.76 27.02 18.65
C ARG A 441 2.38 25.84 17.89
N TYR A 442 3.39 25.17 18.45
CA TYR A 442 4.00 24.00 17.83
C TYR A 442 3.15 22.75 18.05
N LEU A 443 2.54 22.62 19.24
CA LEU A 443 1.57 21.55 19.55
C LEU A 443 0.39 21.60 18.57
N GLU A 444 -0.15 22.78 18.29
CA GLU A 444 -1.24 22.96 17.32
C GLU A 444 -0.87 22.53 15.90
N VAL A 445 0.38 22.78 15.49
CA VAL A 445 0.91 22.34 14.19
C VAL A 445 0.99 20.82 14.11
N VAL A 446 1.62 20.15 15.09
CA VAL A 446 1.79 18.70 15.05
C VAL A 446 0.47 17.95 15.24
N ASP A 447 -0.44 18.45 16.10
CA ASP A 447 -1.79 17.90 16.27
C ASP A 447 -2.59 18.06 14.96
N GLY A 448 -2.48 19.22 14.30
CA GLY A 448 -3.10 19.49 13.01
C GLY A 448 -2.59 18.59 11.88
N ALA A 449 -1.28 18.36 11.81
CA ALA A 449 -0.67 17.47 10.82
C ALA A 449 -1.07 15.99 11.06
N ALA A 450 -1.09 15.54 12.32
CA ALA A 450 -1.55 14.19 12.67
C ALA A 450 -3.03 13.97 12.32
N ASN A 451 -3.88 14.98 12.54
CA ASN A 451 -5.28 14.93 12.10
C ASN A 451 -5.42 14.87 10.57
N TRP A 452 -4.57 15.57 9.82
CA TRP A 452 -4.64 15.58 8.36
C TRP A 452 -4.44 14.19 7.74
N VAL A 453 -3.62 13.32 8.35
CA VAL A 453 -3.41 11.92 7.87
C VAL A 453 -4.72 11.15 7.71
N LYS A 454 -5.71 11.36 8.57
CA LYS A 454 -7.03 10.69 8.50
C LYS A 454 -7.76 10.95 7.18
N HIS A 455 -7.47 12.08 6.55
CA HIS A 455 -8.09 12.58 5.32
C HIS A 455 -7.13 12.52 4.11
N PHE A 456 -5.89 12.11 4.38
CA PHE A 456 -4.81 11.86 3.43
C PHE A 456 -4.99 10.49 2.74
N LEU A 457 -6.20 10.29 2.18
CA LEU A 457 -6.73 9.03 1.66
C LEU A 457 -6.03 8.52 0.39
N TYR A 458 -5.60 9.47 -0.42
CA TYR A 458 -4.80 9.28 -1.60
C TYR A 458 -3.91 10.50 -1.75
N THR A 459 -2.80 10.27 -2.43
CA THR A 459 -1.70 11.21 -2.40
C THR A 459 -1.07 11.16 -3.76
N ARG A 460 -1.33 12.16 -4.59
CA ARG A 460 -0.49 12.32 -5.79
C ARG A 460 0.95 12.73 -5.48
N ASN A 461 1.29 12.78 -4.17
CA ASN A 461 2.57 13.00 -3.47
C ASN A 461 3.39 14.22 -3.88
N CYS A 462 3.03 14.82 -5.01
CA CYS A 462 3.71 15.85 -5.74
C CYS A 462 5.22 15.67 -5.70
N TYR A 463 5.72 14.45 -5.93
CA TYR A 463 7.11 14.33 -6.35
C TYR A 463 7.24 15.14 -7.63
N ASP A 464 8.30 15.94 -7.72
CA ASP A 464 8.36 17.03 -8.68
C ASP A 464 8.35 16.54 -10.14
N ASP A 465 8.80 15.31 -10.36
CA ASP A 465 8.77 14.60 -11.63
C ASP A 465 7.45 13.89 -11.95
N VAL A 466 6.69 13.41 -10.95
CA VAL A 466 5.43 12.64 -11.12
C VAL A 466 4.26 13.15 -10.26
N PRO A 467 3.76 14.37 -10.49
CA PRO A 467 2.90 15.04 -9.52
C PRO A 467 1.45 14.55 -9.41
N ASP A 468 1.00 13.67 -10.30
CA ASP A 468 -0.34 13.03 -10.30
C ASP A 468 -0.34 11.58 -9.79
N ALA A 469 0.83 11.00 -9.49
CA ALA A 469 0.97 9.61 -9.08
C ALA A 469 1.30 9.45 -7.58
N GLN A 470 0.75 8.40 -6.95
CA GLN A 470 1.20 7.99 -5.61
C GLN A 470 2.60 7.38 -5.68
N PHE A 471 3.37 7.52 -4.60
CA PHE A 471 4.76 7.04 -4.49
C PHE A 471 4.96 6.31 -3.16
N ALA A 472 5.46 5.07 -3.21
CA ALA A 472 5.68 4.18 -2.06
C ALA A 472 6.58 4.78 -0.98
N TRP A 473 7.61 5.52 -1.39
CA TRP A 473 8.55 6.22 -0.52
C TRP A 473 7.85 7.00 0.60
N SER A 474 6.67 7.56 0.31
CA SER A 474 5.92 8.37 1.26
C SER A 474 5.45 7.64 2.50
N ALA A 475 5.39 6.31 2.49
CA ALA A 475 5.09 5.55 3.69
C ALA A 475 6.06 5.87 4.84
N ALA A 476 7.35 6.02 4.54
CA ALA A 476 8.40 6.18 5.55
C ALA A 476 8.28 7.49 6.36
N PRO A 477 8.32 8.69 5.76
CA PRO A 477 8.18 9.92 6.54
C PRO A 477 6.83 10.04 7.26
N ILE A 478 5.75 9.54 6.67
CA ILE A 478 4.41 9.61 7.28
C ILE A 478 4.31 8.65 8.47
N ALA A 479 4.70 7.38 8.31
CA ALA A 479 4.66 6.40 9.38
C ALA A 479 5.61 6.77 10.52
N HIS A 480 6.83 7.22 10.19
CA HIS A 480 7.80 7.68 11.17
C HIS A 480 7.25 8.84 12.02
N PHE A 481 6.66 9.85 11.38
CA PHE A 481 6.03 10.97 12.09
C PHE A 481 4.91 10.51 13.03
N LEU A 482 4.05 9.61 12.58
CA LEU A 482 2.92 9.12 13.38
C LEU A 482 3.37 8.25 14.56
N PHE A 483 4.39 7.41 14.36
CA PHE A 483 4.96 6.61 15.45
C PHE A 483 5.72 7.49 16.46
N ALA A 484 6.49 8.47 15.99
CA ALA A 484 7.11 9.47 16.86
C ALA A 484 6.05 10.25 17.65
N TYR A 485 4.95 10.65 16.99
CA TYR A 485 3.84 11.36 17.62
C TYR A 485 3.16 10.49 18.69
N HIS A 486 2.90 9.21 18.37
CA HIS A 486 2.38 8.25 19.31
C HIS A 486 3.25 8.19 20.57
N TYR A 487 4.56 7.96 20.43
CA TYR A 487 5.44 7.83 21.58
C TYR A 487 5.61 9.14 22.37
N ALA A 488 5.62 10.29 21.70
CA ALA A 488 5.69 11.60 22.35
C ALA A 488 4.46 11.91 23.22
N PHE A 489 3.27 11.47 22.79
CA PHE A 489 2.00 11.95 23.37
C PHE A 489 1.07 10.85 23.92
N ARG A 490 1.41 9.56 23.84
CA ARG A 490 0.59 8.46 24.41
C ARG A 490 0.33 8.56 25.91
N SER A 491 1.07 9.42 26.62
CA SER A 491 0.90 9.70 28.05
C SER A 491 0.76 11.18 28.34
N ASP A 492 0.41 11.98 27.33
CA ASP A 492 0.21 13.42 27.46
C ASP A 492 -0.79 13.75 28.56
N PRO A 493 -0.67 14.83 29.34
CA PRO A 493 -1.70 15.22 30.30
C PRO A 493 -3.03 15.59 29.63
N ASP A 494 -3.01 16.05 28.37
CA ASP A 494 -4.22 16.35 27.60
C ASP A 494 -4.91 15.07 27.08
N PRO A 495 -6.16 14.78 27.51
CA PRO A 495 -6.89 13.61 27.05
C PRO A 495 -7.15 13.59 25.54
N GLN A 496 -7.28 14.74 24.88
CA GLN A 496 -7.49 14.81 23.43
C GLN A 496 -6.24 14.36 22.69
N ARG A 497 -5.07 14.89 23.09
CA ARG A 497 -3.78 14.52 22.50
C ARG A 497 -3.43 13.06 22.77
N ARG A 498 -3.72 12.52 23.96
CA ARG A 498 -3.58 11.08 24.23
C ARG A 498 -4.39 10.22 23.27
N ARG A 499 -5.65 10.59 23.00
CA ARG A 499 -6.50 9.85 22.05
C ARG A 499 -5.94 9.93 20.63
N LEU A 500 -5.51 11.11 20.21
CA LEU A 500 -4.88 11.29 18.90
C LEU A 500 -3.58 10.49 18.78
N ALA A 501 -2.79 10.39 19.85
CA ALA A 501 -1.58 9.58 19.88
C ALA A 501 -1.87 8.08 19.71
N MET A 502 -2.93 7.56 20.33
CA MET A 502 -3.36 6.18 20.10
C MET A 502 -3.82 5.96 18.66
N GLN A 503 -4.61 6.90 18.11
CA GLN A 503 -5.03 6.87 16.71
C GLN A 503 -3.84 6.96 15.74
N ALA A 504 -2.80 7.73 16.07
CA ALA A 504 -1.63 7.90 15.23
C ALA A 504 -0.90 6.57 15.00
N LYS A 505 -0.79 5.71 16.03
CA LYS A 505 -0.21 4.36 15.88
C LYS A 505 -1.00 3.52 14.88
N ASP A 506 -2.33 3.50 14.99
CA ASP A 506 -3.19 2.74 14.08
C ASP A 506 -3.13 3.31 12.65
N LEU A 507 -3.09 4.63 12.51
CA LEU A 507 -2.94 5.30 11.23
C LEU A 507 -1.58 5.01 10.57
N ALA A 508 -0.49 4.97 11.35
CA ALA A 508 0.82 4.60 10.83
C ALA A 508 0.81 3.17 10.25
N HIS A 509 0.15 2.24 10.94
CA HIS A 509 -0.05 0.88 10.44
C HIS A 509 -0.83 0.86 9.12
N THR A 510 -1.93 1.61 9.07
CA THR A 510 -2.76 1.77 7.87
C THR A 510 -1.97 2.39 6.71
N VAL A 511 -1.16 3.42 6.97
CA VAL A 511 -0.35 4.12 5.96
C VAL A 511 0.63 3.17 5.29
N VAL A 512 1.28 2.28 6.03
CA VAL A 512 2.18 1.29 5.41
C VAL A 512 1.40 0.44 4.39
N TYR A 513 0.25 -0.13 4.75
CA TYR A 513 -0.59 -0.86 3.78
C TYR A 513 -1.05 0.00 2.59
N ARG A 514 -1.40 1.27 2.82
CA ARG A 514 -1.89 2.19 1.78
C ARG A 514 -0.92 2.36 0.62
N TYR A 515 0.38 2.33 0.92
CA TYR A 515 1.45 2.47 -0.06
C TYR A 515 2.05 1.13 -0.51
N MET A 516 1.42 0.00 -0.15
CA MET A 516 1.96 -1.34 -0.38
C MET A 516 1.59 -1.92 -1.75
N ALA A 517 2.19 -1.41 -2.82
CA ALA A 517 2.12 -2.00 -4.16
C ALA A 517 3.13 -3.17 -4.33
N LEU A 518 3.04 -4.17 -3.44
CA LEU A 518 3.94 -5.33 -3.38
C LEU A 518 3.32 -6.55 -4.08
N PHE A 519 4.12 -7.34 -4.77
CA PHE A 519 3.75 -8.64 -5.37
C PHE A 519 3.73 -9.71 -4.27
N PRO A 520 2.56 -10.19 -3.79
CA PRO A 520 2.51 -11.16 -2.70
C PRO A 520 2.88 -12.58 -3.15
N CYS A 521 2.85 -12.82 -4.46
CA CYS A 521 3.19 -14.06 -5.15
C CYS A 521 3.66 -13.72 -6.57
N ASP A 522 4.18 -14.73 -7.26
CA ASP A 522 4.61 -14.62 -8.64
C ASP A 522 3.43 -14.24 -9.57
N ASN A 523 3.69 -13.34 -10.51
CA ASN A 523 2.71 -12.79 -11.43
C ASN A 523 2.66 -13.55 -12.78
N ASP A 524 3.75 -14.20 -13.16
CA ASP A 524 3.80 -15.03 -14.37
C ASP A 524 4.77 -16.21 -14.18
N PRO A 525 4.28 -17.40 -13.80
CA PRO A 525 5.15 -18.56 -13.58
C PRO A 525 5.77 -19.12 -14.88
N PHE A 526 5.48 -18.52 -16.04
CA PHE A 526 5.93 -18.98 -17.34
C PHE A 526 7.14 -18.18 -17.89
N ASP A 527 7.67 -17.21 -17.15
CA ASP A 527 8.74 -16.30 -17.64
C ASP A 527 10.08 -16.37 -16.87
N GLU A 528 10.22 -17.31 -15.94
CA GLU A 528 11.39 -17.49 -15.05
C GLU A 528 11.72 -16.28 -14.15
N ILE A 529 10.83 -15.29 -14.05
CA ILE A 529 10.98 -14.10 -13.20
C ILE A 529 9.99 -14.19 -12.04
N ASP A 530 10.41 -14.75 -10.92
CA ASP A 530 9.58 -14.73 -9.72
C ASP A 530 9.47 -13.30 -9.16
N ALA A 531 8.32 -12.66 -9.37
CA ALA A 531 8.06 -11.30 -8.88
C ALA A 531 7.80 -11.22 -7.38
N SER A 532 7.59 -12.34 -6.69
CA SER A 532 7.22 -12.35 -5.26
C SER A 532 8.15 -11.46 -4.44
N PHE A 533 7.56 -10.66 -3.54
CA PHE A 533 8.21 -9.70 -2.65
C PHE A 533 8.81 -8.45 -3.29
N PHE A 534 8.81 -8.32 -4.62
CA PHE A 534 9.14 -7.05 -5.24
C PHE A 534 7.99 -6.06 -5.11
N MET A 535 8.32 -4.80 -5.37
CA MET A 535 7.40 -3.70 -5.17
C MET A 535 7.56 -2.66 -6.27
N GLU A 536 6.43 -2.15 -6.72
CA GLU A 536 6.37 -1.04 -7.64
C GLU A 536 6.57 0.30 -6.90
N PRO A 537 7.35 1.26 -7.43
CA PRO A 537 7.67 2.49 -6.71
C PRO A 537 6.56 3.52 -6.71
N ASN A 538 5.78 3.63 -7.79
CA ASN A 538 4.73 4.62 -7.90
C ASN A 538 3.63 4.18 -8.86
N ALA A 539 2.48 4.85 -8.78
CA ALA A 539 1.33 4.55 -9.62
C ALA A 539 1.47 5.05 -11.07
N GLY A 540 2.56 5.73 -11.45
CA GLY A 540 2.73 6.27 -12.79
C GLY A 540 3.03 5.18 -13.82
N PHE A 541 2.59 5.39 -15.07
CA PHE A 541 2.85 4.42 -16.15
C PHE A 541 4.34 4.05 -16.39
N PRO A 542 5.36 4.91 -16.14
CA PRO A 542 6.74 4.54 -16.48
C PRO A 542 7.28 3.37 -15.65
N TRP A 543 6.88 3.26 -14.38
CA TRP A 543 7.31 2.19 -13.48
C TRP A 543 6.30 1.06 -13.37
N LEU A 544 5.18 1.15 -14.08
CA LEU A 544 4.12 0.17 -14.05
C LEU A 544 4.64 -1.23 -14.37
N GLY A 545 4.34 -2.20 -13.50
CA GLY A 545 4.75 -3.59 -13.67
C GLY A 545 6.26 -3.80 -13.53
N SER A 546 6.97 -2.84 -12.94
CA SER A 546 8.41 -2.93 -12.70
C SER A 546 8.72 -2.90 -11.20
N ALA A 547 9.69 -3.71 -10.79
CA ALA A 547 10.28 -3.60 -9.46
C ALA A 547 11.27 -2.44 -9.41
N CYS A 548 11.40 -1.79 -8.25
CA CYS A 548 12.37 -0.71 -8.03
C CYS A 548 13.22 -0.97 -6.79
N ALA A 549 14.54 -0.79 -6.90
CA ALA A 549 15.44 -0.84 -5.76
C ALA A 549 15.52 0.48 -4.98
N ASN A 550 15.47 1.61 -5.71
CA ASN A 550 15.81 2.96 -5.27
C ASN A 550 15.07 3.41 -4.00
N GLU A 551 13.96 4.11 -4.15
CA GLU A 551 13.22 4.73 -3.04
C GLU A 551 12.39 3.71 -2.26
N ILE A 552 12.20 2.50 -2.79
CA ILE A 552 11.56 1.38 -2.08
C ILE A 552 12.39 0.96 -0.87
N TRP A 553 13.68 1.25 -0.84
CA TRP A 553 14.50 1.05 0.34
C TRP A 553 14.00 1.88 1.54
N ALA A 554 13.41 3.07 1.33
CA ALA A 554 12.70 3.80 2.38
C ALA A 554 11.46 3.05 2.87
N TYR A 555 10.73 2.38 1.99
CA TYR A 555 9.55 1.61 2.37
C TYR A 555 9.90 0.44 3.30
N ALA A 556 11.07 -0.21 3.11
CA ALA A 556 11.59 -1.22 4.04
C ALA A 556 11.83 -0.66 5.45
N HIS A 557 12.24 0.61 5.57
CA HIS A 557 12.33 1.33 6.85
C HIS A 557 10.95 1.44 7.53
N ALA A 558 9.94 1.91 6.78
CA ALA A 558 8.57 2.04 7.28
C ALA A 558 7.97 0.68 7.71
N LEU A 559 8.20 -0.36 6.91
CA LEU A 559 7.78 -1.73 7.22
C LEU A 559 8.40 -2.24 8.51
N LEU A 560 9.69 -2.01 8.74
CA LEU A 560 10.37 -2.45 9.95
C LEU A 560 9.82 -1.76 11.19
N GLU A 561 9.69 -0.42 11.16
CA GLU A 561 9.07 0.32 12.27
C GLU A 561 7.65 -0.18 12.55
N ALA A 562 6.82 -0.30 11.52
CA ALA A 562 5.45 -0.80 11.68
C ALA A 562 5.41 -2.22 12.23
N TYR A 563 6.27 -3.13 11.77
CA TYR A 563 6.34 -4.50 12.28
C TYR A 563 6.70 -4.52 13.77
N VAL A 564 7.79 -3.85 14.18
CA VAL A 564 8.24 -3.94 15.59
C VAL A 564 7.29 -3.22 16.55
N ILE A 565 6.56 -2.21 16.09
CA ILE A 565 5.60 -1.45 16.92
C ILE A 565 4.22 -2.13 16.99
N THR A 566 3.77 -2.78 15.92
CA THR A 566 2.41 -3.37 15.83
C THR A 566 2.40 -4.89 16.03
N GLY A 567 3.50 -5.57 15.73
CA GLY A 567 3.59 -7.03 15.71
C GLY A 567 2.85 -7.69 14.54
N ASP A 568 2.52 -6.95 13.47
CA ASP A 568 1.79 -7.50 12.32
C ASP A 568 2.62 -8.54 11.55
N PRO A 569 2.26 -9.83 11.59
CA PRO A 569 3.06 -10.89 10.97
C PRO A 569 3.11 -10.81 9.44
N ILE A 570 2.13 -10.17 8.79
CA ILE A 570 2.12 -10.00 7.33
C ILE A 570 3.23 -9.02 6.91
N LEU A 571 3.36 -7.90 7.63
CA LEU A 571 4.40 -6.91 7.35
C LEU A 571 5.80 -7.49 7.62
N GLY A 572 5.96 -8.23 8.71
CA GLY A 572 7.21 -8.93 9.01
C GLY A 572 7.57 -9.95 7.92
N HIS A 573 6.58 -10.67 7.38
CA HIS A 573 6.79 -11.63 6.29
C HIS A 573 7.26 -10.95 5.00
N TYR A 574 6.59 -9.87 4.58
CA TYR A 574 7.00 -9.12 3.40
C TYR A 574 8.38 -8.49 3.56
N LEU A 575 8.71 -7.95 4.74
CA LEU A 575 10.04 -7.41 5.03
C LEU A 575 11.15 -8.48 4.90
N ARG A 576 10.91 -9.68 5.46
CA ARG A 576 11.86 -10.81 5.36
C ARG A 576 12.08 -11.23 3.91
N GLY A 577 10.99 -11.39 3.15
CA GLY A 577 11.04 -11.82 1.75
C GLY A 577 11.68 -10.77 0.82
N MET A 578 11.31 -9.49 0.97
CA MET A 578 11.87 -8.43 0.14
C MET A 578 13.38 -8.27 0.38
N THR A 579 13.82 -8.30 1.66
CA THR A 579 15.23 -8.11 2.02
C THR A 579 16.10 -9.26 1.48
N GLU A 580 15.58 -10.48 1.43
CA GLU A 580 16.27 -11.62 0.82
C GLU A 580 16.51 -11.41 -0.67
N LYS A 581 15.47 -10.98 -1.40
CA LYS A 581 15.49 -10.88 -2.87
C LYS A 581 16.07 -9.56 -3.38
N TRP A 582 16.37 -8.60 -2.51
CA TRP A 582 16.75 -7.24 -2.93
C TRP A 582 17.97 -7.18 -3.85
N HIS A 583 18.94 -8.07 -3.63
CA HIS A 583 20.15 -8.16 -4.45
C HIS A 583 19.85 -8.50 -5.92
N LEU A 584 18.69 -9.10 -6.24
CA LEU A 584 18.27 -9.38 -7.61
C LEU A 584 17.95 -8.11 -8.42
N LEU A 585 17.80 -6.97 -7.75
CA LEU A 585 17.58 -5.67 -8.38
C LEU A 585 18.88 -4.97 -8.79
N MET A 586 20.05 -5.59 -8.56
CA MET A 586 21.31 -5.11 -9.13
C MET A 586 21.29 -5.20 -10.66
N ARG A 587 21.95 -4.24 -11.33
CA ARG A 587 22.13 -4.23 -12.79
C ARG A 587 23.06 -5.37 -13.22
N GLY A 588 22.92 -5.80 -14.47
CA GLY A 588 23.73 -6.84 -15.10
C GLY A 588 25.16 -6.40 -15.45
N GLU A 589 25.81 -5.64 -14.58
CA GLU A 589 27.20 -5.22 -14.69
C GLU A 589 28.11 -6.14 -13.85
N TRP A 590 29.39 -6.26 -14.23
CA TRP A 590 30.37 -7.07 -13.50
C TRP A 590 31.28 -6.17 -12.66
N HIS A 591 31.45 -6.53 -11.40
CA HIS A 591 32.47 -5.95 -10.53
C HIS A 591 33.27 -7.06 -9.81
N PRO A 592 34.53 -6.79 -9.40
CA PRO A 592 35.38 -7.80 -8.75
C PRO A 592 34.83 -8.33 -7.43
N SER A 593 34.01 -7.55 -6.73
CA SER A 593 33.36 -7.94 -5.49
C SER A 593 31.99 -7.29 -5.36
N ILE A 594 31.10 -7.93 -4.59
CA ILE A 594 29.80 -7.36 -4.21
C ILE A 594 29.94 -5.96 -3.61
N ALA A 595 31.03 -5.70 -2.86
CA ALA A 595 31.26 -4.41 -2.22
C ALA A 595 31.46 -3.27 -3.24
N ASP A 596 31.80 -3.58 -4.50
CA ASP A 596 32.07 -2.61 -5.55
C ASP A 596 30.85 -2.22 -6.38
N TYR A 597 29.69 -2.88 -6.17
CA TYR A 597 28.39 -2.56 -6.79
C TYR A 597 27.75 -1.25 -6.25
N VAL A 598 28.56 -0.23 -5.96
CA VAL A 598 28.09 1.07 -5.47
C VAL A 598 27.23 1.74 -6.55
N ASN A 599 26.00 2.10 -6.21
CA ASN A 599 24.99 2.64 -7.15
C ASN A 599 24.67 1.71 -8.33
N ALA A 600 24.94 0.40 -8.19
CA ALA A 600 24.70 -0.60 -9.23
C ALA A 600 23.28 -1.20 -9.21
N PHE A 601 22.33 -0.49 -8.63
CA PHE A 601 20.93 -0.93 -8.55
C PHE A 601 20.10 -0.37 -9.70
N ALA A 602 19.08 -1.11 -10.10
CA ALA A 602 18.13 -0.69 -11.12
C ALA A 602 16.91 -0.01 -10.48
N GLU A 603 16.56 1.16 -11.01
CA GLU A 603 15.30 1.82 -10.71
C GLU A 603 14.08 1.07 -11.27
N MET A 604 14.26 0.36 -12.38
CA MET A 604 13.22 -0.47 -12.98
C MET A 604 13.78 -1.84 -13.33
N PHE A 605 13.12 -2.89 -12.88
CA PHE A 605 13.27 -4.26 -13.37
C PHE A 605 11.90 -4.74 -13.88
N GLY A 606 11.77 -4.95 -15.18
CA GLY A 606 10.48 -5.24 -15.82
C GLY A 606 9.98 -6.65 -15.55
N LEU A 607 8.78 -6.77 -14.95
CA LEU A 607 8.20 -8.05 -14.49
C LEU A 607 7.09 -8.57 -15.41
N PHE A 608 6.79 -7.89 -16.52
CA PHE A 608 5.72 -8.29 -17.43
C PHE A 608 5.91 -7.75 -18.84
N ASP A 609 5.19 -8.29 -19.83
CA ASP A 609 5.19 -7.77 -21.19
C ASP A 609 4.55 -6.38 -21.29
N GLY A 610 5.16 -5.50 -22.11
CA GLY A 610 4.65 -4.15 -22.37
C GLY A 610 5.07 -3.08 -21.36
N VAL A 611 5.76 -3.46 -20.28
CA VAL A 611 6.40 -2.52 -19.34
C VAL A 611 7.46 -1.68 -20.06
N VAL A 612 7.66 -0.43 -19.63
CA VAL A 612 8.49 0.55 -20.36
C VAL A 612 9.94 0.11 -20.51
N VAL A 613 10.54 -0.45 -19.45
CA VAL A 613 11.92 -0.97 -19.49
C VAL A 613 12.05 -2.26 -20.33
N GLY A 614 10.93 -2.94 -20.58
CA GLY A 614 10.84 -4.27 -21.18
C GLY A 614 10.97 -5.41 -20.17
N ARG A 615 10.28 -6.53 -20.43
CA ARG A 615 10.32 -7.72 -19.57
C ARG A 615 11.75 -8.25 -19.39
N GLY A 616 12.11 -8.60 -18.15
CA GLY A 616 13.42 -9.15 -17.80
C GLY A 616 14.57 -8.15 -17.91
N LYS A 617 14.31 -6.92 -18.36
CA LYS A 617 15.32 -5.87 -18.53
C LYS A 617 15.36 -4.97 -17.30
N ARG A 618 16.54 -4.38 -17.09
CA ARG A 618 16.83 -3.44 -16.02
C ARG A 618 17.15 -2.06 -16.60
N SER A 619 16.76 -1.01 -15.89
CA SER A 619 17.17 0.35 -16.22
C SER A 619 18.69 0.50 -16.07
N THR A 620 19.27 1.44 -16.81
CA THR A 620 20.70 1.75 -16.77
C THR A 620 21.08 2.72 -15.64
N PHE A 621 20.10 3.13 -14.83
CA PHE A 621 20.24 4.06 -13.71
C PHE A 621 19.49 3.53 -12.49
N GLY A 622 19.88 4.04 -11.32
CA GLY A 622 19.28 3.71 -10.02
C GLY A 622 20.29 3.73 -8.88
N GLY A 623 19.83 3.34 -7.70
CA GLY A 623 20.57 3.35 -6.45
C GLY A 623 19.81 2.66 -5.32
N LEU A 624 20.25 2.87 -4.08
CA LEU A 624 19.50 2.50 -2.87
C LEU A 624 19.36 3.77 -2.03
N TRP A 625 18.14 4.26 -1.86
CA TRP A 625 17.85 5.53 -1.19
C TRP A 625 16.74 5.34 -0.14
N GLY A 626 16.93 5.89 1.06
CA GLY A 626 15.90 5.82 2.11
C GLY A 626 16.37 5.31 3.47
N GLY A 627 17.66 4.99 3.60
CA GLY A 627 18.29 4.83 4.92
C GLY A 627 17.88 3.60 5.72
N PHE A 628 17.29 2.56 5.11
CA PHE A 628 16.97 1.33 5.85
C PHE A 628 18.22 0.66 6.46
N GLU A 629 19.39 0.81 5.83
CA GLU A 629 20.67 0.38 6.41
C GLU A 629 21.00 1.15 7.70
N GLN A 630 20.57 2.40 7.84
CA GLN A 630 20.74 3.17 9.10
C GLN A 630 19.98 2.51 10.25
N LEU A 631 18.89 1.78 9.98
CA LEU A 631 18.07 1.11 10.99
C LEU A 631 18.40 -0.39 11.15
N ALA A 632 18.74 -1.10 10.07
CA ALA A 632 18.84 -2.55 10.09
C ALA A 632 20.28 -3.08 10.04
N TYR A 633 21.23 -2.35 9.44
CA TYR A 633 22.60 -2.84 9.27
C TYR A 633 23.36 -2.84 10.63
N PRO A 634 24.09 -3.93 10.98
CA PRO A 634 24.98 -3.94 12.14
C PRO A 634 26.25 -3.12 11.88
N VAL A 635 26.33 -1.96 12.55
CA VAL A 635 27.40 -0.96 12.35
C VAL A 635 28.68 -1.34 13.09
N GLY A 636 29.84 -1.01 12.50
CA GLY A 636 31.13 -1.20 13.14
C GLY A 636 31.45 -2.68 13.37
N GLU A 637 31.81 -3.06 14.59
CA GLU A 637 32.20 -4.44 14.92
C GLU A 637 31.01 -5.40 15.17
N ALA A 638 29.79 -4.87 15.30
CA ALA A 638 28.61 -5.66 15.61
C ALA A 638 28.39 -6.77 14.57
N LYS A 639 28.04 -7.97 15.03
CA LYS A 639 27.70 -9.10 14.13
C LYS A 639 26.21 -9.20 13.87
N MET A 640 25.41 -8.67 14.79
CA MET A 640 23.95 -8.67 14.74
C MET A 640 23.42 -7.33 15.21
N ARG A 641 22.30 -6.90 14.62
CA ARG A 641 21.49 -5.79 15.11
C ARG A 641 20.07 -6.28 15.36
N VAL A 642 19.51 -5.90 16.50
CA VAL A 642 18.14 -6.22 16.89
C VAL A 642 17.35 -4.92 16.99
N VAL A 643 16.34 -4.78 16.15
CA VAL A 643 15.41 -3.65 16.18
C VAL A 643 14.18 -4.07 16.97
N CYS A 644 13.87 -3.31 18.03
CA CYS A 644 12.90 -3.67 19.05
C CYS A 644 11.76 -2.66 19.11
N GLY A 645 10.54 -3.13 19.35
CA GLY A 645 9.37 -2.31 19.61
C GLY A 645 8.34 -3.04 20.47
N GLU A 646 7.25 -2.37 20.79
CA GLU A 646 6.25 -2.89 21.73
C GLU A 646 5.41 -4.06 21.21
N GLY A 647 5.41 -4.32 19.89
CA GLY A 647 4.69 -5.42 19.26
C GLY A 647 5.57 -6.62 18.92
N ALA A 648 6.82 -6.39 18.53
CA ALA A 648 7.78 -7.41 18.12
C ALA A 648 9.22 -6.89 18.14
N ALA A 649 10.16 -7.78 17.85
CA ALA A 649 11.54 -7.46 17.51
C ALA A 649 11.98 -8.24 16.27
N MET A 650 12.94 -7.68 15.53
CA MET A 650 13.55 -8.34 14.37
C MET A 650 15.07 -8.20 14.42
N ALA A 651 15.76 -9.33 14.25
CA ALA A 651 17.21 -9.37 14.14
C ALA A 651 17.69 -9.39 12.68
N PHE A 652 18.86 -8.81 12.45
CA PHE A 652 19.57 -8.77 11.19
C PHE A 652 21.04 -9.10 11.40
N ASN A 653 21.58 -9.98 10.55
CA ASN A 653 22.98 -10.38 10.62
C ASN A 653 23.84 -9.53 9.68
N LYS A 654 25.10 -9.30 10.06
CA LYS A 654 26.02 -8.49 9.25
C LYS A 654 26.49 -9.23 8.00
N VAL A 655 26.93 -10.48 8.20
CA VAL A 655 27.42 -11.36 7.13
C VAL A 655 26.99 -12.79 7.47
N GLY A 656 26.27 -13.41 6.55
CA GLY A 656 25.75 -14.76 6.72
C GLY A 656 24.63 -14.87 7.75
N ILE A 657 23.95 -16.01 7.76
CA ILE A 657 22.78 -16.28 8.59
C ILE A 657 23.23 -17.16 9.75
N LYS A 658 23.54 -16.56 10.92
CA LYS A 658 24.17 -17.27 12.06
C LYS A 658 23.46 -17.10 13.40
N TYR A 659 22.87 -15.93 13.65
CA TYR A 659 22.28 -15.57 14.93
C TYR A 659 20.84 -15.10 14.78
N ASP A 660 20.05 -15.26 15.83
CA ASP A 660 18.70 -14.71 15.97
C ASP A 660 18.42 -14.39 17.45
N ILE A 661 17.18 -14.03 17.76
CA ILE A 661 16.69 -13.80 19.11
C ILE A 661 15.59 -14.79 19.51
N ALA A 662 15.45 -15.03 20.80
CA ALA A 662 14.33 -15.75 21.40
C ALA A 662 13.81 -15.02 22.64
N ASP A 663 12.64 -15.43 23.11
CA ASP A 663 12.06 -14.98 24.38
C ASP A 663 11.96 -13.45 24.51
N TYR A 664 11.61 -12.75 23.44
CA TYR A 664 11.49 -11.29 23.45
C TYR A 664 10.37 -10.82 24.37
N ARG A 665 10.67 -9.86 25.25
CA ARG A 665 9.74 -9.25 26.21
C ARG A 665 9.77 -7.75 26.08
N TRP A 666 8.60 -7.14 26.22
CA TRP A 666 8.45 -5.69 26.30
C TRP A 666 7.66 -5.29 27.55
N ALA A 667 8.19 -4.35 28.29
CA ALA A 667 7.60 -3.77 29.48
C ALA A 667 7.60 -2.24 29.36
N THR A 668 6.58 -1.62 29.93
CA THR A 668 6.52 -0.17 30.05
C THR A 668 6.21 0.16 31.50
N LYS A 669 7.17 0.78 32.18
CA LYS A 669 7.00 1.25 33.56
C LYS A 669 6.66 2.72 33.55
N VAL A 670 5.60 3.10 34.25
CA VAL A 670 5.26 4.51 34.49
C VAL A 670 5.93 4.94 35.78
N THR A 671 6.86 5.88 35.71
CA THR A 671 7.52 6.46 36.89
C THR A 671 7.27 7.97 36.89
N GLY A 672 6.29 8.43 37.66
CA GLY A 672 5.81 9.81 37.60
C GLY A 672 5.20 10.15 36.22
N GLN A 673 5.65 11.24 35.59
CA GLN A 673 5.23 11.62 34.24
C GLN A 673 6.04 10.95 33.11
N ARG A 674 7.11 10.18 33.41
CA ARG A 674 7.96 9.54 32.41
C ARG A 674 7.65 8.04 32.33
N LYS A 675 7.42 7.54 31.12
CA LYS A 675 7.41 6.09 30.86
C LYS A 675 8.82 5.64 30.51
N GLN A 676 9.37 4.73 31.31
CA GLN A 676 10.60 4.03 30.98
C GLN A 676 10.25 2.76 30.21
N VAL A 677 11.00 2.52 29.13
CA VAL A 677 10.94 1.26 28.39
C VAL A 677 11.79 0.22 29.10
N GLY A 678 11.27 -0.99 29.20
CA GLY A 678 12.01 -2.18 29.56
C GLY A 678 11.86 -3.22 28.46
N LEU A 679 12.93 -3.90 28.09
CA LEU A 679 12.86 -5.03 27.17
C LEU A 679 13.93 -6.06 27.47
N SER A 680 13.68 -7.31 27.07
CA SER A 680 14.71 -8.33 27.08
C SER A 680 14.55 -9.33 25.95
N PHE A 681 15.64 -9.97 25.55
CA PHE A 681 15.64 -11.11 24.64
C PHE A 681 16.89 -11.94 24.84
N LYS A 682 16.79 -13.22 24.52
CA LYS A 682 17.91 -14.16 24.48
C LYS A 682 18.55 -14.14 23.09
N VAL A 683 19.87 -14.06 23.02
CA VAL A 683 20.61 -14.23 21.76
C VAL A 683 20.82 -15.71 21.51
N ILE A 684 20.45 -16.19 20.32
CA ILE A 684 20.53 -17.61 19.96
C ILE A 684 21.33 -17.80 18.66
N ALA A 685 21.94 -18.96 18.52
CA ALA A 685 22.51 -19.41 17.26
C ALA A 685 21.46 -20.17 16.46
N ILE A 686 21.43 -19.95 15.15
CA ILE A 686 20.57 -20.69 14.20
C ILE A 686 21.36 -21.75 13.42
N VAL A 687 22.69 -21.74 13.55
CA VAL A 687 23.58 -22.79 13.03
C VAL A 687 24.44 -23.36 14.18
N PRO A 688 24.71 -24.68 14.21
CA PRO A 688 25.42 -25.31 15.33
C PRO A 688 26.81 -24.73 15.60
N GLU A 689 27.54 -24.34 14.56
CA GLU A 689 28.92 -23.85 14.65
C GLU A 689 29.00 -22.51 15.41
N ALA A 690 27.93 -21.73 15.38
CA ALA A 690 27.84 -20.43 16.05
C ALA A 690 27.47 -20.55 17.54
N SER A 691 27.14 -21.74 18.05
CA SER A 691 26.61 -21.95 19.42
C SER A 691 27.55 -21.53 20.56
N LYS A 692 28.85 -21.39 20.28
CA LYS A 692 29.87 -20.98 21.26
C LYS A 692 30.42 -19.58 20.99
N ASP A 693 29.85 -18.86 20.04
CA ASP A 693 30.35 -17.55 19.66
C ASP A 693 30.14 -16.52 20.78
N GLU A 694 31.06 -15.56 20.83
CA GLU A 694 30.94 -14.34 21.60
C GLU A 694 30.95 -13.17 20.61
N ILE A 695 29.89 -12.36 20.63
CA ILE A 695 29.64 -11.33 19.62
C ILE A 695 29.31 -9.98 20.24
N ALA A 696 29.48 -8.93 19.44
CA ALA A 696 28.90 -7.63 19.73
C ALA A 696 27.52 -7.51 19.05
N VAL A 697 26.53 -7.05 19.81
CA VAL A 697 25.12 -6.92 19.40
C VAL A 697 24.70 -5.47 19.49
N MET A 698 24.18 -4.92 18.39
CA MET A 698 23.48 -3.64 18.42
C MET A 698 22.02 -3.82 18.77
N VAL A 699 21.48 -2.95 19.61
CA VAL A 699 20.05 -2.90 19.92
C VAL A 699 19.53 -1.52 19.61
N THR A 700 18.50 -1.45 18.77
CA THR A 700 17.84 -0.20 18.40
C THR A 700 16.38 -0.23 18.84
N VAL A 701 15.92 0.86 19.47
CA VAL A 701 14.53 1.06 19.88
C VAL A 701 14.05 2.38 19.28
N PRO A 702 13.45 2.37 18.07
CA PRO A 702 13.10 3.60 17.34
C PRO A 702 12.28 4.57 18.20
N HIS A 703 12.61 5.86 18.11
CA HIS A 703 11.99 6.97 18.84
C HIS A 703 12.25 7.05 20.36
N PHE A 704 13.13 6.21 20.92
CA PHE A 704 13.56 6.30 22.32
C PHE A 704 14.98 6.86 22.44
N ASP A 705 15.32 7.42 23.61
CA ASP A 705 16.71 7.75 23.97
C ASP A 705 17.22 6.70 24.97
N LEU A 706 18.24 5.94 24.57
CA LEU A 706 18.81 4.83 25.32
C LEU A 706 20.07 5.20 26.11
N ARG A 707 20.61 6.43 25.96
CA ARG A 707 21.93 6.81 26.50
C ARG A 707 21.99 6.84 28.03
N GLY A 708 20.85 6.86 28.70
CA GLY A 708 20.72 6.80 30.16
C GLY A 708 20.01 5.56 30.68
N VAL A 709 19.79 4.55 29.85
CA VAL A 709 19.04 3.34 30.23
C VAL A 709 20.00 2.27 30.75
N THR A 710 19.66 1.63 31.87
CA THR A 710 20.45 0.53 32.42
C THR A 710 20.41 -0.69 31.50
N VAL A 711 21.56 -1.30 31.24
CA VAL A 711 21.66 -2.55 30.47
C VAL A 711 22.35 -3.60 31.32
N ARG A 712 21.84 -4.84 31.30
CA ARG A 712 22.41 -5.98 32.03
C ARG A 712 22.44 -7.20 31.12
N LEU A 713 23.43 -8.06 31.33
CA LEU A 713 23.44 -9.39 30.75
C LEU A 713 22.97 -10.40 31.78
N ARG A 714 22.20 -11.39 31.35
CA ARG A 714 21.84 -12.55 32.18
C ARG A 714 22.40 -13.81 31.53
N ARG A 715 23.33 -14.46 32.24
CA ARG A 715 23.98 -15.70 31.84
C ARG A 715 23.63 -16.76 32.87
N ASP A 716 23.05 -17.87 32.43
CA ASP A 716 22.63 -18.96 33.32
C ASP A 716 21.77 -18.49 34.52
N LYS A 717 20.85 -17.54 34.25
CA LYS A 717 19.97 -16.86 35.23
C LYS A 717 20.68 -15.95 36.24
N GLN A 718 21.99 -15.77 36.14
CA GLN A 718 22.73 -14.80 36.94
C GLN A 718 22.94 -13.51 36.17
N THR A 719 22.79 -12.37 36.86
CA THR A 719 23.11 -11.07 36.29
C THR A 719 24.62 -10.91 36.21
N VAL A 720 25.12 -10.62 35.01
CA VAL A 720 26.50 -10.24 34.73
C VAL A 720 26.51 -8.72 34.53
N GLU A 721 27.30 -8.03 35.34
CA GLU A 721 27.54 -6.60 35.18
C GLU A 721 28.34 -6.36 33.89
N ILE A 722 27.94 -5.34 33.15
CA ILE A 722 28.59 -4.96 31.89
C ILE A 722 29.74 -4.02 32.25
N SER A 723 30.97 -4.39 31.90
CA SER A 723 32.16 -3.63 32.23
C SER A 723 32.18 -2.29 31.51
N GLN A 724 32.92 -1.32 32.07
CA GLN A 724 33.11 -0.03 31.44
C GLN A 724 33.74 -0.20 30.04
N GLY A 725 33.05 0.27 29.00
CA GLY A 725 33.46 0.09 27.60
C GLY A 725 32.86 -1.12 26.90
N GLU A 726 32.15 -2.01 27.58
CA GLU A 726 31.38 -3.10 26.92
C GLU A 726 30.00 -2.63 26.46
N LEU A 727 29.48 -1.56 27.06
CA LEU A 727 28.30 -0.83 26.60
C LEU A 727 28.72 0.48 25.91
N VAL A 728 28.28 0.67 24.66
CA VAL A 728 28.49 1.94 23.93
C VAL A 728 27.16 2.54 23.54
N THR A 729 27.10 3.86 23.70
CA THR A 729 25.97 4.71 23.32
C THR A 729 26.40 5.71 22.25
N PHE A 730 25.49 6.12 21.37
CA PHE A 730 25.81 7.00 20.24
C PHE A 730 25.05 8.33 20.34
N ALA A 731 25.73 9.45 20.09
CA ALA A 731 25.07 10.75 20.03
C ALA A 731 24.29 10.89 18.71
N GLU A 732 24.83 10.35 17.62
CA GLU A 732 24.28 10.33 16.27
C GLU A 732 23.02 9.46 16.15
N ARG A 733 22.88 8.48 17.06
CA ARG A 733 21.77 7.54 17.14
C ARG A 733 21.45 7.25 18.62
N PRO A 734 20.81 8.20 19.34
CA PRO A 734 20.47 8.03 20.75
C PRO A 734 19.50 6.86 20.99
N ASP A 735 18.81 6.41 19.95
CA ASP A 735 17.92 5.25 19.93
C ASP A 735 18.63 3.90 19.83
N THR A 736 19.97 3.89 19.85
CA THR A 736 20.77 2.68 19.63
C THR A 736 21.88 2.53 20.67
N LEU A 737 22.14 1.28 21.06
CA LEU A 737 23.27 0.89 21.90
C LEU A 737 24.01 -0.30 21.31
N LEU A 738 25.30 -0.46 21.66
CA LEU A 738 26.13 -1.62 21.32
C LEU A 738 26.53 -2.32 22.62
N VAL A 739 26.25 -3.62 22.69
CA VAL A 739 26.65 -4.50 23.80
C VAL A 739 27.71 -5.46 23.30
N ARG A 740 28.91 -5.43 23.89
CA ARG A 740 30.04 -6.33 23.60
C ARG A 740 30.02 -7.53 24.55
N GLY A 741 30.78 -8.58 24.21
CA GLY A 741 30.97 -9.74 25.07
C GLY A 741 29.73 -10.62 25.25
N VAL A 742 28.76 -10.52 24.32
CA VAL A 742 27.50 -11.28 24.40
C VAL A 742 27.76 -12.70 23.91
N LYS A 743 27.64 -13.67 24.80
CA LYS A 743 27.73 -15.09 24.45
C LYS A 743 26.39 -15.57 23.94
N ILE A 744 26.41 -16.50 22.99
CA ILE A 744 25.18 -17.19 22.59
C ILE A 744 24.56 -17.87 23.81
N GLY A 745 23.27 -17.62 24.03
CA GLY A 745 22.53 -18.04 25.22
C GLY A 745 22.30 -16.94 26.25
N ASP A 746 23.05 -15.84 26.19
CA ASP A 746 22.85 -14.70 27.09
C ASP A 746 21.51 -14.00 26.81
N GLU A 747 20.84 -13.53 27.87
CA GLU A 747 19.71 -12.61 27.78
C GLU A 747 20.21 -11.16 27.96
N ILE A 748 19.97 -10.32 26.96
CA ILE A 748 20.19 -8.87 27.06
C ILE A 748 18.94 -8.26 27.70
N VAL A 749 19.11 -7.51 28.80
CA VAL A 749 18.03 -6.81 29.49
C VAL A 749 18.30 -5.31 29.47
N ILE A 750 17.40 -4.53 28.87
CA ILE A 750 17.47 -3.07 28.82
C ILE A 750 16.33 -2.52 29.68
N GLY A 751 16.64 -1.63 30.62
CA GLY A 751 15.67 -1.06 31.56
C GLY A 751 15.19 -2.09 32.59
N GLU A 752 13.93 -1.96 32.99
CA GLU A 752 13.28 -2.86 33.95
C GLU A 752 12.25 -3.77 33.26
N VAL A 753 12.48 -5.08 33.33
CA VAL A 753 11.54 -6.11 32.82
C VAL A 753 11.02 -6.93 34.01
N PRO A 754 9.75 -6.77 34.39
CA PRO A 754 9.13 -7.58 35.44
C PRO A 754 9.25 -9.09 35.15
N PRO A 755 9.47 -9.96 36.16
CA PRO A 755 9.67 -11.40 35.97
C PRO A 755 8.57 -12.12 35.18
N ASN A 756 7.33 -11.65 35.27
CA ASN A 756 6.16 -12.24 34.61
C ASN A 756 5.76 -11.54 33.30
N THR A 757 6.66 -10.73 32.72
CA THR A 757 6.39 -10.09 31.44
C THR A 757 6.24 -11.16 30.35
N PRO A 758 5.14 -11.17 29.59
CA PRO A 758 4.88 -12.20 28.58
C PRO A 758 5.89 -12.13 27.45
N ILE A 759 6.24 -13.31 26.92
CA ILE A 759 7.02 -13.41 25.69
C ILE A 759 6.13 -13.00 24.51
N LEU A 760 6.61 -12.05 23.73
CA LEU A 760 5.99 -11.67 22.46
C LEU A 760 6.42 -12.65 21.37
N PRO A 761 5.50 -13.03 20.46
CA PRO A 761 5.73 -14.13 19.53
C PRO A 761 6.76 -13.82 18.42
N CYS A 762 6.97 -12.54 18.06
CA CYS A 762 7.87 -12.10 16.97
C CYS A 762 7.72 -12.93 15.67
N ARG A 763 6.48 -13.30 15.33
CA ARG A 763 6.17 -14.17 14.19
C ARG A 763 6.06 -13.36 12.90
N ILE A 764 6.50 -13.99 11.82
CA ILE A 764 6.08 -13.64 10.46
C ILE A 764 4.95 -14.58 10.00
N ALA A 765 4.17 -14.17 9.00
CA ALA A 765 2.99 -14.90 8.55
C ALA A 765 3.30 -16.34 8.07
N LYS A 766 4.36 -16.50 7.28
CA LYS A 766 4.83 -17.81 6.79
C LYS A 766 6.34 -17.87 6.72
N THR A 767 6.92 -18.65 7.63
CA THR A 767 8.36 -18.89 7.70
C THR A 767 8.76 -20.07 6.83
N ARG A 768 9.88 -19.95 6.10
CA ARG A 768 10.48 -21.05 5.36
C ARG A 768 11.05 -22.07 6.35
N GLN A 769 10.64 -23.33 6.19
CA GLN A 769 11.24 -24.44 6.93
C GLN A 769 12.67 -24.63 6.41
N LEU A 770 13.66 -24.58 7.31
CA LEU A 770 15.05 -24.92 6.97
C LEU A 770 15.14 -26.45 6.90
N GLY A 771 14.98 -27.05 5.71
CA GLY A 771 15.18 -28.48 5.49
C GLY A 771 14.11 -29.21 4.68
N SER A 772 13.90 -28.80 3.42
CA SER A 772 13.32 -29.67 2.39
C SER A 772 14.23 -29.67 1.16
#